data_AF-A0A847TDW9-F1
#
_entry.id   AF-A0A847TDW9-F1
#
_cell.length_a   1.000
_cell.length_b   1.000
_cell.length_c   1.000
_cell.angle_alpha   90.00
_cell.angle_beta   90.00
_cell.angle_gamma   90.00
#
_symmetry.space_group_name_H-M   'P 1'
#
loop_
_entity.id
_entity.type
_entity.pdbx_description
1 polymer ?
#
loop_
_entity_poly.entity_id
_entity_poly.type
_entity_poly.pdbx_seq_one_letter_code
_entity_poly.pdbx_strand_id
1 'polypeptide(L)'
;MKKIYISTALTALSAVVSAQESGTLYYNFGRAGAITYATGPDSLLQTRGDRVVLKRKGQPLFFADAPAERKLQGEGALLFRDNAGYVSQRALNLASHDFVLECWAQVNGRQGAILGLPEQTTLLALGISSAAYIVYRENDTWMVSANGVPVKSAIGKAVPGEWVHLAIVVSDSKVTTWLNGQKTAAEEIARPVHTDTLFLGAFAGRAAFNGLIYDVRITALNGRKFNPLKDLHFNQQAVARGRKLLEDQRRGVIAAIAGNPLVSRLKSDTEQQAPSDWLVSHIDKSSHLSFQPSADGLSGIIKLSNGLISREFYIGDNIACISYKNLSNGAQYLRAVKPEARIRLDSTWYDIGGLTGQPEKSYLLNSWLEDMVYDPAGFQFAGLEIRQPEARYHWQQKFNAVHTEWPPKGIHVVMNYDAPVNIPEWKQKLRVAVHYEMYDGIPVLAKWITISNGTGKPVLVNETECEVLAVTQDQEKRIHMESDYSFALANADKEGSALMHYKGEPPAYQVGGSTTKWLVDPEYNTWATHNQAEDRFLAFPHHSLLVSRLPMGPSELLAPQGCFNSFTTFELLHDSDDKERQSLAHRRFYRTLAPQVTESLLTGGITSHDRTELKHFITQMGELGFERLDVMAWPGISHDNLDTAYIALWKEIAGFAKERGIVMGGYELQVASRGRGADVDCIDPATGKPGSLFGQSVCVASGWKDTYYPAMWKFFDRTGFMTYNIDGPYHGDVCASVIHPHHYSLNDSQWKQWQTQVEVLHELQKRNMYAPMPDWYFLNGQSATGMGYREASANLTPQQQLLLGRQYIYDGTWHKTPTMGGMVLQLVGFYTNDPRVGLEPLADNLSRYETGLFQHLASGCQLTIRGKRLYDTPDTKAMVKHWIAWFKQYRDILTSDIIHIGRPDGRDIDLMLHVNPDIRDKGMLIAFNPTDHEITKNVKVPLYYTGIKQTAVLTGKDGKVSEVSLKEGAVAEFQMTLPAGGFSWYLLRQKD
;
A
#
# COMPACT_ATOMS: atom_id res chain seq x y z
N MET A 1 -50.75 22.94 -24.37
CA MET A 1 -50.36 23.03 -25.80
C MET A 1 -49.01 23.71 -25.91
N LYS A 2 -48.26 23.37 -26.98
CA LYS A 2 -46.90 23.80 -27.36
C LYS A 2 -45.73 23.02 -26.72
N LYS A 3 -45.64 21.76 -27.15
CA LYS A 3 -44.37 21.11 -27.56
C LYS A 3 -43.77 21.88 -28.76
N ILE A 4 -42.49 21.62 -29.00
CA ILE A 4 -41.70 21.85 -30.24
C ILE A 4 -40.93 23.17 -30.28
N TYR A 5 -39.60 23.09 -30.18
CA TYR A 5 -38.57 23.77 -31.00
C TYR A 5 -37.17 23.75 -30.34
N ILE A 6 -36.64 22.58 -29.95
CA ILE A 6 -35.19 22.35 -29.81
C ILE A 6 -34.89 20.93 -30.31
N SER A 7 -35.12 20.68 -31.60
CA SER A 7 -34.83 19.38 -32.24
C SER A 7 -34.18 19.53 -33.62
N THR A 8 -33.83 20.76 -34.03
CA THR A 8 -33.36 21.05 -35.39
C THR A 8 -31.89 21.50 -35.47
N ALA A 9 -31.26 21.87 -34.34
CA ALA A 9 -29.84 22.23 -34.30
C ALA A 9 -28.92 21.04 -33.93
N LEU A 10 -29.37 20.14 -33.06
CA LEU A 10 -28.60 18.95 -32.66
C LEU A 10 -28.63 17.83 -33.71
N THR A 11 -29.73 17.70 -34.44
CA THR A 11 -29.86 16.77 -35.58
C THR A 11 -29.07 17.23 -36.79
N ALA A 12 -28.87 18.53 -36.98
CA ALA A 12 -28.02 19.05 -38.05
C ALA A 12 -26.53 18.80 -37.76
N LEU A 13 -26.05 18.96 -36.51
CA LEU A 13 -24.65 18.63 -36.18
C LEU A 13 -24.39 17.12 -36.12
N SER A 14 -25.32 16.29 -35.61
CA SER A 14 -25.15 14.84 -35.59
C SER A 14 -25.31 14.20 -36.97
N ALA A 15 -26.16 14.76 -37.85
CA ALA A 15 -26.23 14.36 -39.25
C ALA A 15 -25.02 14.83 -40.07
N VAL A 16 -24.41 15.98 -39.75
CA VAL A 16 -23.19 16.43 -40.42
C VAL A 16 -21.99 15.56 -40.00
N VAL A 17 -21.90 15.14 -38.73
CA VAL A 17 -20.84 14.20 -38.28
C VAL A 17 -21.08 12.78 -38.79
N SER A 18 -22.33 12.28 -38.81
CA SER A 18 -22.62 10.94 -39.35
C SER A 18 -22.56 10.87 -40.88
N ALA A 19 -22.88 11.96 -41.59
CA ALA A 19 -22.71 12.04 -43.05
C ALA A 19 -21.23 12.13 -43.46
N GLN A 20 -20.37 12.74 -42.64
CA GLN A 20 -18.94 12.85 -42.93
C GLN A 20 -18.20 11.49 -42.82
N GLU A 21 -18.74 10.54 -42.04
CA GLU A 21 -18.19 9.18 -41.90
C GLU A 21 -18.66 8.20 -42.99
N SER A 22 -19.77 8.49 -43.70
CA SER A 22 -20.41 7.57 -44.66
C SER A 22 -19.61 7.26 -45.95
N GLY A 23 -18.42 7.86 -46.13
CA GLY A 23 -17.55 7.68 -47.29
C GLY A 23 -16.08 7.37 -46.98
N THR A 24 -15.76 6.88 -45.77
CA THR A 24 -14.38 6.54 -45.36
C THR A 24 -14.18 5.03 -45.18
N LEU A 25 -13.20 4.47 -45.90
CA LEU A 25 -12.64 3.14 -45.65
C LEU A 25 -11.38 3.27 -44.80
N TYR A 26 -11.34 2.60 -43.65
CA TYR A 26 -10.19 2.64 -42.75
C TYR A 26 -9.80 1.24 -42.29
N TYR A 27 -8.56 0.86 -42.61
CA TYR A 27 -7.94 -0.40 -42.24
C TYR A 27 -6.78 -0.12 -41.28
N ASN A 28 -6.96 -0.51 -40.02
CA ASN A 28 -5.91 -0.53 -39.00
C ASN A 28 -5.51 -1.99 -38.77
N PHE A 29 -4.22 -2.26 -38.59
CA PHE A 29 -3.71 -3.63 -38.55
C PHE A 29 -3.57 -4.23 -37.13
N GLY A 30 -4.04 -3.54 -36.09
CA GLY A 30 -4.37 -4.11 -34.78
C GLY A 30 -3.48 -3.67 -33.61
N ARG A 31 -3.84 -4.15 -32.41
CA ARG A 31 -3.06 -4.01 -31.16
C ARG A 31 -1.95 -5.05 -31.09
N ALA A 32 -0.74 -4.63 -30.76
CA ALA A 32 0.39 -5.49 -30.50
C ALA A 32 0.19 -6.27 -29.18
N GLY A 33 0.14 -7.60 -29.29
CA GLY A 33 0.69 -8.45 -28.23
C GLY A 33 2.21 -8.53 -28.37
N ALA A 34 2.89 -9.11 -27.38
CA ALA A 34 4.37 -9.26 -27.35
C ALA A 34 4.98 -10.14 -28.48
N ILE A 35 4.22 -10.46 -29.53
CA ILE A 35 4.60 -11.41 -30.59
C ILE A 35 4.90 -10.64 -31.88
N THR A 36 6.13 -10.79 -32.37
CA THR A 36 6.58 -10.30 -33.68
C THR A 36 6.85 -11.49 -34.60
N TYR A 37 6.67 -11.33 -35.92
CA TYR A 37 6.80 -12.37 -36.94
C TYR A 37 5.69 -13.45 -36.97
N ALA A 38 4.54 -13.20 -36.34
CA ALA A 38 3.35 -14.02 -36.57
C ALA A 38 2.78 -13.77 -37.97
N THR A 39 2.13 -14.75 -38.60
CA THR A 39 1.49 -14.52 -39.90
C THR A 39 0.30 -13.55 -39.73
N GLY A 40 0.25 -12.50 -40.56
CA GLY A 40 -0.85 -11.54 -40.57
C GLY A 40 -2.20 -12.19 -40.91
N PRO A 41 -3.33 -11.59 -40.54
CA PRO A 41 -4.65 -12.21 -40.66
C PRO A 41 -5.03 -12.53 -42.12
N ASP A 42 -5.79 -13.60 -42.35
CA ASP A 42 -6.27 -13.97 -43.71
C ASP A 42 -7.14 -12.89 -44.36
N SER A 43 -7.81 -12.09 -43.53
CA SER A 43 -8.69 -11.01 -43.94
C SER A 43 -8.48 -9.79 -43.06
N LEU A 44 -8.37 -8.63 -43.70
CA LEU A 44 -8.46 -7.34 -43.04
C LEU A 44 -9.86 -6.79 -43.20
N LEU A 45 -10.48 -6.47 -42.07
CA LEU A 45 -11.80 -5.89 -41.99
C LEU A 45 -11.68 -4.38 -41.81
N GLN A 46 -12.57 -3.63 -42.45
CA GLN A 46 -12.72 -2.20 -42.22
C GLN A 46 -13.18 -1.94 -40.78
N THR A 47 -12.61 -0.92 -40.15
CA THR A 47 -12.82 -0.61 -38.72
C THR A 47 -14.28 -0.21 -38.41
N ARG A 48 -15.00 0.43 -39.35
CA ARG A 48 -16.42 0.81 -39.26
C ARG A 48 -17.04 0.90 -40.66
N GLY A 49 -18.31 0.49 -40.85
CA GLY A 49 -19.06 0.65 -42.13
C GLY A 49 -19.31 -0.65 -42.92
N ASP A 50 -19.80 -0.53 -44.17
CA ASP A 50 -20.10 -1.65 -45.07
C ASP A 50 -18.84 -2.46 -45.41
N ARG A 51 -18.74 -3.67 -44.86
CA ARG A 51 -17.56 -4.56 -44.83
C ARG A 51 -16.90 -4.81 -46.20
N VAL A 52 -16.06 -3.89 -46.68
CA VAL A 52 -15.10 -4.18 -47.75
C VAL A 52 -13.93 -4.94 -47.12
N VAL A 53 -13.83 -6.23 -47.44
CA VAL A 53 -12.76 -7.12 -46.94
C VAL A 53 -11.55 -7.07 -47.88
N LEU A 54 -10.35 -6.91 -47.31
CA LEU A 54 -9.12 -7.19 -48.03
C LEU A 54 -8.66 -8.62 -47.72
N LYS A 55 -8.39 -9.43 -48.75
CA LYS A 55 -7.86 -10.79 -48.58
C LYS A 55 -6.35 -10.82 -48.72
N ARG A 56 -5.72 -11.60 -47.86
CA ARG A 56 -4.27 -11.83 -47.84
C ARG A 56 -3.81 -12.51 -49.13
N LYS A 57 -2.69 -12.05 -49.67
CA LYS A 57 -1.88 -12.68 -50.72
C LYS A 57 -0.48 -12.87 -50.17
N GLY A 58 0.11 -14.05 -50.30
CA GLY A 58 1.40 -14.36 -49.67
C GLY A 58 1.32 -14.36 -48.13
N GLN A 59 2.45 -14.09 -47.46
CA GLN A 59 2.57 -14.13 -46.00
C GLN A 59 3.12 -12.81 -45.42
N PRO A 60 2.31 -11.74 -45.34
CA PRO A 60 2.65 -10.59 -44.52
C PRO A 60 2.76 -11.02 -43.05
N LEU A 61 3.65 -10.40 -42.29
CA LEU A 61 3.92 -10.77 -40.89
C LEU A 61 3.51 -9.64 -39.95
N PHE A 62 2.87 -9.95 -38.83
CA PHE A 62 2.61 -9.00 -37.77
C PHE A 62 3.92 -8.59 -37.08
N PHE A 63 4.04 -7.30 -36.77
CA PHE A 63 5.23 -6.72 -36.15
C PHE A 63 4.83 -5.73 -35.05
N ALA A 64 5.42 -5.86 -33.85
CA ALA A 64 5.14 -4.99 -32.71
C ALA A 64 5.88 -3.63 -32.84
N ASP A 65 5.58 -2.90 -33.90
CA ASP A 65 6.07 -1.54 -34.14
C ASP A 65 4.99 -0.73 -34.88
N ALA A 66 4.91 0.56 -34.58
CA ALA A 66 3.92 1.47 -35.14
C ALA A 66 4.47 2.91 -35.06
N PRO A 67 3.86 3.90 -35.75
CA PRO A 67 4.19 5.31 -35.55
C PRO A 67 4.13 5.70 -34.07
N ALA A 68 5.01 6.58 -33.61
CA ALA A 68 5.28 6.82 -32.18
C ALA A 68 4.01 6.90 -31.29
N GLU A 69 3.06 7.78 -31.61
CA GLU A 69 1.81 7.94 -30.83
C GLU A 69 0.93 6.67 -30.78
N ARG A 70 1.01 5.84 -31.82
CA ARG A 70 0.24 4.60 -31.97
C ARG A 70 0.92 3.42 -31.29
N LYS A 71 2.24 3.39 -31.34
CA LYS A 71 3.05 2.42 -30.58
C LYS A 71 2.79 2.51 -29.08
N LEU A 72 2.63 3.74 -28.57
CA LEU A 72 2.24 4.00 -27.17
C LEU A 72 0.82 3.49 -26.82
N GLN A 73 -0.05 3.35 -27.82
CA GLN A 73 -1.40 2.79 -27.66
C GLN A 73 -1.42 1.25 -27.72
N GLY A 74 -0.23 0.62 -27.68
CA GLY A 74 -0.06 -0.81 -27.81
C GLY A 74 -0.44 -1.31 -29.20
N GLU A 75 -0.21 -0.51 -30.25
CA GLU A 75 -0.54 -0.89 -31.63
C GLU A 75 0.64 -1.49 -32.40
N GLY A 76 0.34 -2.28 -33.43
CA GLY A 76 1.32 -2.94 -34.29
C GLY A 76 1.05 -2.75 -35.78
N ALA A 77 1.99 -3.18 -36.60
CA ALA A 77 1.97 -3.02 -38.05
C ALA A 77 2.16 -4.36 -38.77
N LEU A 78 1.92 -4.36 -40.09
CA LEU A 78 2.21 -5.50 -40.94
C LEU A 78 3.49 -5.27 -41.72
N LEU A 79 4.41 -6.21 -41.60
CA LEU A 79 5.63 -6.34 -42.39
C LEU A 79 5.32 -7.02 -43.72
N PHE A 80 5.57 -6.29 -44.80
CA PHE A 80 5.48 -6.78 -46.16
C PHE A 80 6.89 -7.08 -46.68
N ARG A 81 7.04 -8.24 -47.32
CA ARG A 81 8.23 -8.71 -48.04
C ARG A 81 7.80 -9.64 -49.18
N ASP A 82 8.69 -9.90 -50.12
CA ASP A 82 8.47 -10.83 -51.25
C ASP A 82 7.24 -10.49 -52.10
N ASN A 83 6.25 -11.39 -52.23
CA ASN A 83 4.98 -11.16 -52.94
C ASN A 83 3.80 -11.00 -51.97
N ALA A 84 4.07 -10.67 -50.70
CA ALA A 84 3.06 -10.50 -49.67
C ALA A 84 2.24 -9.22 -49.86
N GLY A 85 0.94 -9.29 -49.62
CA GLY A 85 0.03 -8.16 -49.78
C GLY A 85 -1.41 -8.45 -49.36
N TYR A 86 -2.28 -7.45 -49.55
CA TYR A 86 -3.73 -7.58 -49.39
C TYR A 86 -4.46 -6.98 -50.60
N VAL A 87 -5.58 -7.58 -50.98
CA VAL A 87 -6.38 -7.14 -52.14
C VAL A 87 -7.86 -7.06 -51.79
N SER A 88 -8.53 -5.96 -52.17
CA SER A 88 -9.98 -5.83 -51.97
C SER A 88 -10.75 -6.85 -52.81
N GLN A 89 -11.78 -7.46 -52.22
CA GLN A 89 -12.58 -8.52 -52.88
C GLN A 89 -13.70 -7.99 -53.78
N ARG A 90 -13.95 -6.67 -53.74
CA ARG A 90 -14.89 -5.95 -54.60
C ARG A 90 -14.36 -4.56 -54.89
N ALA A 91 -14.92 -3.91 -55.90
CA ALA A 91 -14.64 -2.50 -56.19
C ALA A 91 -15.07 -1.63 -54.98
N LEU A 92 -14.26 -0.64 -54.63
CA LEU A 92 -14.54 0.29 -53.54
C LEU A 92 -15.65 1.30 -53.87
N ASN A 93 -15.93 1.57 -55.16
CA ASN A 93 -16.86 2.60 -55.65
C ASN A 93 -16.53 4.02 -55.15
N LEU A 94 -15.24 4.34 -55.04
CA LEU A 94 -14.71 5.63 -54.55
C LEU A 94 -13.82 6.35 -55.56
N ALA A 95 -13.24 5.69 -56.57
CA ALA A 95 -12.29 6.33 -57.50
C ALA A 95 -12.97 7.15 -58.61
N SER A 96 -14.30 7.08 -58.70
CA SER A 96 -15.14 7.93 -59.55
C SER A 96 -15.45 9.31 -58.93
N HIS A 97 -15.02 9.56 -57.69
CA HIS A 97 -15.21 10.82 -56.97
C HIS A 97 -13.85 11.41 -56.55
N ASP A 98 -13.83 12.69 -56.16
CA ASP A 98 -12.69 13.27 -55.46
C ASP A 98 -12.42 12.50 -54.15
N PHE A 99 -11.17 12.14 -53.87
CA PHE A 99 -10.80 11.30 -52.72
C PHE A 99 -9.43 11.63 -52.12
N VAL A 100 -9.22 11.19 -50.88
CA VAL A 100 -7.93 11.14 -50.18
C VAL A 100 -7.57 9.68 -49.97
N LEU A 101 -6.37 9.25 -50.37
CA LEU A 101 -5.81 7.93 -50.06
C LEU A 101 -4.52 8.14 -49.28
N GLU A 102 -4.45 7.58 -48.07
CA GLU A 102 -3.37 7.83 -47.13
C GLU A 102 -2.97 6.57 -46.35
N CYS A 103 -1.73 6.52 -45.89
CA CYS A 103 -1.20 5.43 -45.08
C CYS A 103 -0.01 5.87 -44.22
N TRP A 104 0.20 5.18 -43.11
CA TRP A 104 1.49 5.17 -42.42
C TRP A 104 2.36 4.02 -42.90
N ALA A 105 3.61 4.34 -43.25
CA ALA A 105 4.58 3.37 -43.72
C ALA A 105 5.99 3.62 -43.15
N GLN A 106 6.78 2.57 -43.07
CA GLN A 106 8.20 2.60 -42.71
C GLN A 106 8.97 1.70 -43.67
N VAL A 107 10.00 2.22 -44.34
CA VAL A 107 10.91 1.37 -45.11
C VAL A 107 11.72 0.51 -44.15
N ASN A 108 11.93 -0.77 -44.47
CA ASN A 108 12.63 -1.68 -43.59
C ASN A 108 14.09 -1.21 -43.30
N GLY A 109 14.36 -0.77 -42.07
CA GLY A 109 15.67 -0.27 -41.63
C GLY A 109 16.49 -1.24 -40.76
N ARG A 110 16.08 -2.51 -40.68
CA ARG A 110 16.70 -3.51 -39.78
C ARG A 110 18.03 -4.02 -40.33
N GLN A 111 19.00 -4.33 -39.45
CA GLN A 111 20.35 -4.77 -39.82
C GLN A 111 20.33 -5.91 -40.87
N GLY A 112 21.07 -5.73 -41.97
CA GLY A 112 21.14 -6.68 -43.09
C GLY A 112 20.05 -6.54 -44.17
N ALA A 113 18.94 -5.82 -43.92
CA ALA A 113 17.84 -5.68 -44.88
C ALA A 113 18.00 -4.50 -45.88
N ILE A 114 18.97 -3.61 -45.65
CA ILE A 114 19.26 -2.45 -46.52
C ILE A 114 20.06 -2.89 -47.77
N LEU A 115 20.86 -3.96 -47.65
CA LEU A 115 21.63 -4.56 -48.75
C LEU A 115 20.72 -5.52 -49.54
N GLY A 116 19.94 -4.99 -50.50
CA GLY A 116 19.12 -5.80 -51.40
C GLY A 116 17.66 -5.35 -51.60
N LEU A 117 17.31 -4.11 -51.29
CA LEU A 117 15.97 -3.58 -51.59
C LEU A 117 15.78 -3.47 -53.11
N PRO A 118 14.72 -4.04 -53.71
CA PRO A 118 14.45 -3.88 -55.15
C PRO A 118 14.36 -2.41 -55.52
N GLU A 119 14.95 -1.99 -56.65
CA GLU A 119 14.97 -0.57 -57.08
C GLU A 119 13.61 0.10 -56.95
N GLN A 120 12.54 -0.61 -57.32
CA GLN A 120 11.17 -0.14 -57.21
C GLN A 120 10.27 -1.12 -56.45
N THR A 121 9.54 -0.66 -55.43
CA THR A 121 8.58 -1.47 -54.67
C THR A 121 7.26 -0.74 -54.46
N THR A 122 6.13 -1.39 -54.70
CA THR A 122 4.80 -0.78 -54.53
C THR A 122 4.38 -0.79 -53.07
N LEU A 123 4.03 0.37 -52.50
CA LEU A 123 3.48 0.47 -51.15
C LEU A 123 1.98 0.15 -51.15
N LEU A 124 1.21 0.86 -51.97
CA LEU A 124 -0.21 0.64 -52.17
C LEU A 124 -0.66 1.14 -53.54
N ALA A 125 -1.76 0.58 -54.04
CA ALA A 125 -2.35 0.97 -55.32
C ALA A 125 -3.88 0.93 -55.29
N LEU A 126 -4.52 1.90 -55.96
CA LEU A 126 -5.96 1.95 -56.21
C LEU A 126 -6.20 1.90 -57.73
N GLY A 127 -6.65 0.74 -58.24
CA GLY A 127 -6.81 0.46 -59.66
C GLY A 127 -6.34 -0.92 -60.05
N ILE A 128 -6.28 -1.22 -61.36
CA ILE A 128 -5.77 -2.49 -61.89
C ILE A 128 -4.64 -2.26 -62.90
N SER A 129 -3.61 -3.10 -62.85
CA SER A 129 -2.49 -3.08 -63.80
C SER A 129 -1.86 -1.68 -63.97
N SER A 130 -1.57 -1.23 -65.20
CA SER A 130 -1.02 0.10 -65.44
C SER A 130 -2.03 1.24 -65.25
N ALA A 131 -3.33 0.96 -65.06
CA ALA A 131 -4.38 1.96 -64.89
C ALA A 131 -4.75 2.11 -63.40
N ALA A 132 -3.81 2.63 -62.60
CA ALA A 132 -3.99 2.78 -61.15
C ALA A 132 -3.30 4.04 -60.60
N TYR A 133 -3.80 4.53 -59.46
CA TYR A 133 -3.04 5.41 -58.58
C TYR A 133 -2.11 4.56 -57.72
N ILE A 134 -0.81 4.71 -57.87
CA ILE A 134 0.19 3.86 -57.20
C ILE A 134 1.11 4.74 -56.37
N VAL A 135 1.20 4.47 -55.07
CA VAL A 135 2.27 4.98 -54.21
C VAL A 135 3.35 3.91 -54.15
N TYR A 136 4.57 4.27 -54.53
CA TYR A 136 5.69 3.32 -54.58
C TYR A 136 6.97 3.98 -54.10
N ARG A 137 7.93 3.16 -53.71
CA ARG A 137 9.30 3.57 -53.43
C ARG A 137 10.13 3.33 -54.68
N GLU A 138 10.90 4.32 -55.09
CA GLU A 138 11.95 4.20 -56.09
C GLU A 138 13.26 4.65 -55.47
N ASN A 139 14.22 3.73 -55.33
CA ASN A 139 15.46 3.94 -54.58
C ASN A 139 15.19 4.50 -53.17
N ASP A 140 15.69 5.69 -52.85
CA ASP A 140 15.51 6.39 -51.58
C ASP A 140 14.39 7.45 -51.62
N THR A 141 13.44 7.32 -52.55
CA THR A 141 12.36 8.30 -52.74
C THR A 141 10.97 7.67 -52.76
N TRP A 142 10.01 8.37 -52.18
CA TRP A 142 8.58 8.08 -52.30
C TRP A 142 8.02 8.75 -53.54
N MET A 143 7.33 7.98 -54.37
CA MET A 143 6.85 8.38 -55.69
C MET A 143 5.37 8.04 -55.86
N VAL A 144 4.71 8.75 -56.78
CA VAL A 144 3.32 8.47 -57.18
C VAL A 144 3.24 8.26 -58.68
N SER A 145 2.39 7.34 -59.09
CA SER A 145 1.89 7.27 -60.46
C SER A 145 0.39 7.50 -60.44
N ALA A 146 -0.09 8.38 -61.31
CA ALA A 146 -1.51 8.66 -61.51
C ALA A 146 -1.97 8.03 -62.83
N ASN A 147 -2.78 6.98 -62.75
CA ASN A 147 -3.30 6.23 -63.90
C ASN A 147 -2.21 5.82 -64.91
N GLY A 148 -1.10 5.26 -64.39
CA GLY A 148 0.01 4.76 -65.20
C GLY A 148 1.05 5.80 -65.63
N VAL A 149 0.82 7.08 -65.33
CA VAL A 149 1.79 8.15 -65.59
C VAL A 149 2.51 8.51 -64.29
N PRO A 150 3.85 8.42 -64.21
CA PRO A 150 4.60 8.89 -63.04
C PRO A 150 4.42 10.40 -62.83
N VAL A 151 4.14 10.79 -61.59
CA VAL A 151 4.12 12.20 -61.17
C VAL A 151 5.56 12.70 -61.09
N LYS A 152 5.85 13.87 -61.69
CA LYS A 152 7.23 14.35 -61.86
C LYS A 152 7.96 14.67 -60.55
N SER A 153 7.25 15.10 -59.51
CA SER A 153 7.86 15.43 -58.22
C SER A 153 7.69 14.27 -57.24
N ALA A 154 8.77 13.94 -56.53
CA ALA A 154 8.73 13.00 -55.43
C ALA A 154 7.84 13.53 -54.29
N ILE A 155 7.22 12.61 -53.53
CA ILE A 155 6.56 12.92 -52.26
C ILE A 155 7.62 13.32 -51.22
N GLY A 156 8.77 12.65 -51.22
CA GLY A 156 9.92 12.98 -50.38
C GLY A 156 10.88 11.81 -50.24
N LYS A 157 11.83 11.92 -49.29
CA LYS A 157 12.81 10.85 -49.04
C LYS A 157 12.18 9.67 -48.30
N ALA A 158 12.60 8.47 -48.68
CA ALA A 158 12.23 7.21 -48.07
C ALA A 158 13.41 6.70 -47.21
N VAL A 159 13.47 7.15 -45.95
CA VAL A 159 14.54 6.81 -45.01
C VAL A 159 14.25 5.47 -44.34
N PRO A 160 15.15 4.47 -44.43
CA PRO A 160 14.97 3.19 -43.74
C PRO A 160 14.85 3.37 -42.22
N GLY A 161 13.84 2.73 -41.62
CA GLY A 161 13.56 2.80 -40.18
C GLY A 161 12.73 4.00 -39.73
N GLU A 162 12.45 4.98 -40.60
CA GLU A 162 11.65 6.16 -40.27
C GLU A 162 10.17 5.95 -40.65
N TRP A 163 9.25 6.19 -39.69
CA TRP A 163 7.82 6.20 -39.94
C TRP A 163 7.39 7.50 -40.63
N VAL A 164 6.66 7.38 -41.73
CA VAL A 164 6.09 8.52 -42.46
C VAL A 164 4.60 8.32 -42.71
N HIS A 165 3.87 9.43 -42.67
CA HIS A 165 2.49 9.51 -43.17
C HIS A 165 2.52 10.02 -44.61
N LEU A 166 1.99 9.23 -45.52
CA LEU A 166 1.91 9.53 -46.94
C LEU A 166 0.45 9.70 -47.32
N ALA A 167 0.12 10.74 -48.08
CA ALA A 167 -1.20 10.90 -48.65
C ALA A 167 -1.17 11.39 -50.10
N ILE A 168 -2.10 10.88 -50.89
CA ILE A 168 -2.45 11.41 -52.21
C ILE A 168 -3.88 11.93 -52.15
N VAL A 169 -4.09 13.13 -52.70
CA VAL A 169 -5.39 13.79 -52.76
C VAL A 169 -5.71 14.00 -54.22
N VAL A 170 -6.80 13.39 -54.66
CA VAL A 170 -7.37 13.58 -56.00
C VAL A 170 -8.57 14.50 -55.84
N SER A 171 -8.44 15.74 -56.29
CA SER A 171 -9.54 16.72 -56.22
C SER A 171 -9.45 17.73 -57.36
N ASP A 172 -10.60 18.17 -57.88
CA ASP A 172 -10.70 19.16 -58.97
C ASP A 172 -9.83 18.79 -60.20
N SER A 173 -9.83 17.51 -60.60
CA SER A 173 -8.99 16.98 -61.70
C SER A 173 -7.48 17.14 -61.48
N LYS A 174 -7.03 17.26 -60.22
CA LYS A 174 -5.62 17.33 -59.84
C LYS A 174 -5.25 16.28 -58.82
N VAL A 175 -4.02 15.79 -58.91
CA VAL A 175 -3.38 14.97 -57.89
C VAL A 175 -2.41 15.84 -57.11
N THR A 176 -2.54 15.89 -55.79
CA THR A 176 -1.54 16.47 -54.89
C THR A 176 -1.03 15.43 -53.91
N THR A 177 0.24 15.54 -53.56
CA THR A 177 0.93 14.58 -52.69
C THR A 177 1.32 15.24 -51.38
N TRP A 178 1.27 14.50 -50.28
CA TRP A 178 1.52 15.01 -48.94
C TRP A 178 2.43 14.06 -48.17
N LEU A 179 3.38 14.64 -47.44
CA LEU A 179 4.29 13.93 -46.54
C LEU A 179 4.15 14.52 -45.15
N ASN A 180 3.84 13.68 -44.16
CA ASN A 180 3.71 14.08 -42.75
C ASN A 180 2.80 15.30 -42.56
N GLY A 181 1.69 15.36 -43.30
CA GLY A 181 0.71 16.45 -43.23
C GLY A 181 1.10 17.73 -43.98
N GLN A 182 2.23 17.76 -44.70
CA GLN A 182 2.67 18.89 -45.52
C GLN A 182 2.48 18.60 -47.01
N LYS A 183 1.96 19.58 -47.76
CA LYS A 183 1.82 19.48 -49.23
C LYS A 183 3.21 19.48 -49.86
N THR A 184 3.43 18.53 -50.77
CA THR A 184 4.68 18.39 -51.54
C THR A 184 4.45 18.94 -52.96
N ALA A 185 5.51 19.25 -53.71
CA ALA A 185 5.47 20.22 -54.81
C ALA A 185 4.65 19.85 -56.07
N ALA A 186 4.03 18.66 -56.18
CA ALA A 186 3.31 18.24 -57.39
C ALA A 186 1.84 18.69 -57.42
N GLU A 187 1.44 19.34 -58.53
CA GLU A 187 0.08 19.31 -59.06
C GLU A 187 0.13 18.70 -60.46
N GLU A 188 -0.49 17.54 -60.64
CA GLU A 188 -0.58 16.87 -61.95
C GLU A 188 -2.05 16.62 -62.30
N ILE A 189 -2.36 16.49 -63.59
CA ILE A 189 -3.73 16.23 -64.06
C ILE A 189 -4.16 14.82 -63.60
N ALA A 190 -5.21 14.76 -62.77
CA ALA A 190 -5.84 13.50 -62.39
C ALA A 190 -6.63 12.93 -63.57
N ARG A 191 -6.54 11.62 -63.76
CA ARG A 191 -7.31 10.89 -64.77
C ARG A 191 -8.21 9.87 -64.06
N PRO A 192 -9.49 9.73 -64.44
CA PRO A 192 -10.39 8.78 -63.81
C PRO A 192 -9.84 7.36 -63.95
N VAL A 193 -9.98 6.57 -62.89
CA VAL A 193 -9.71 5.13 -62.90
C VAL A 193 -11.07 4.42 -62.90
N HIS A 194 -11.23 3.43 -63.77
CA HIS A 194 -12.53 2.77 -63.99
C HIS A 194 -12.79 1.58 -63.06
N THR A 195 -11.78 1.15 -62.30
CA THR A 195 -11.87 0.05 -61.34
C THR A 195 -11.23 0.42 -60.02
N ASP A 196 -11.90 0.10 -58.91
CA ASP A 196 -11.50 0.58 -57.60
C ASP A 196 -11.01 -0.59 -56.77
N THR A 197 -9.99 -1.32 -57.25
CA THR A 197 -9.38 -2.40 -56.47
C THR A 197 -8.22 -1.86 -55.66
N LEU A 198 -8.26 -2.04 -54.34
CA LEU A 198 -7.18 -1.62 -53.44
C LEU A 198 -6.18 -2.77 -53.24
N PHE A 199 -4.91 -2.48 -53.47
CA PHE A 199 -3.78 -3.36 -53.23
C PHE A 199 -2.84 -2.76 -52.18
N LEU A 200 -2.45 -3.55 -51.19
CA LEU A 200 -1.45 -3.19 -50.18
C LEU A 200 -0.24 -4.13 -50.30
N GLY A 201 0.97 -3.59 -50.27
CA GLY A 201 2.21 -4.37 -50.32
C GLY A 201 2.52 -4.94 -51.70
N ALA A 202 1.70 -5.85 -52.23
CA ALA A 202 1.94 -6.49 -53.53
C ALA A 202 0.94 -6.02 -54.60
N PHE A 203 1.46 -5.60 -55.75
CA PHE A 203 0.66 -5.16 -56.91
C PHE A 203 1.13 -5.87 -58.18
N ALA A 204 0.21 -6.17 -59.10
CA ALA A 204 0.52 -6.97 -60.29
C ALA A 204 1.64 -6.34 -61.13
N GLY A 205 2.71 -7.11 -61.39
CA GLY A 205 3.83 -6.70 -62.24
C GLY A 205 4.90 -5.82 -61.57
N ARG A 206 4.86 -5.63 -60.24
CA ARG A 206 5.88 -4.89 -59.47
C ARG A 206 6.31 -5.66 -58.22
N ALA A 207 7.53 -5.43 -57.74
CA ALA A 207 8.00 -6.01 -56.48
C ALA A 207 7.17 -5.47 -55.31
N ALA A 208 6.90 -6.32 -54.30
CA ALA A 208 6.14 -5.87 -53.15
C ALA A 208 6.95 -4.93 -52.26
N PHE A 209 6.24 -4.13 -51.47
CA PHE A 209 6.84 -3.29 -50.45
C PHE A 209 7.71 -4.13 -49.50
N ASN A 210 8.92 -3.64 -49.22
CA ASN A 210 9.78 -4.20 -48.19
C ASN A 210 9.83 -3.22 -47.01
N GLY A 211 8.89 -3.38 -46.07
CA GLY A 211 8.68 -2.43 -44.99
C GLY A 211 7.40 -2.69 -44.21
N LEU A 212 7.12 -1.83 -43.24
CA LEU A 212 5.92 -1.87 -42.42
C LEU A 212 4.85 -0.94 -43.00
N ILE A 213 3.60 -1.39 -43.03
CA ILE A 213 2.43 -0.52 -43.16
C ILE A 213 1.65 -0.65 -41.86
N TYR A 214 1.27 0.47 -41.25
CA TYR A 214 0.53 0.48 -39.97
C TYR A 214 -0.98 0.63 -40.18
N ASP A 215 -1.39 1.52 -41.08
CA ASP A 215 -2.78 1.72 -41.45
C ASP A 215 -2.90 2.17 -42.91
N VAL A 216 -4.13 2.08 -43.43
CA VAL A 216 -4.50 2.66 -44.72
C VAL A 216 -5.90 3.22 -44.61
N ARG A 217 -6.09 4.43 -45.11
CA ARG A 217 -7.38 5.13 -45.13
C ARG A 217 -7.68 5.69 -46.52
N ILE A 218 -8.93 5.55 -46.95
CA ILE A 218 -9.48 6.20 -48.14
C ILE A 218 -10.71 6.98 -47.72
N THR A 219 -10.78 8.26 -48.06
CA THR A 219 -11.92 9.13 -47.75
C THR A 219 -12.42 9.80 -49.02
N ALA A 220 -13.68 9.57 -49.36
CA ALA A 220 -14.35 10.31 -50.43
C ALA A 220 -14.66 11.74 -49.98
N LEU A 221 -14.42 12.71 -50.86
CA LEU A 221 -14.72 14.12 -50.63
C LEU A 221 -16.16 14.48 -50.98
N ASN A 222 -16.88 13.64 -51.75
CA ASN A 222 -18.32 13.78 -52.01
C ASN A 222 -18.74 15.19 -52.46
N GLY A 223 -17.95 15.83 -53.33
CA GLY A 223 -18.21 17.17 -53.87
C GLY A 223 -17.79 18.35 -52.99
N ARG A 224 -17.16 18.11 -51.82
CA ARG A 224 -16.59 19.18 -50.97
C ARG A 224 -15.12 19.43 -51.29
N LYS A 225 -14.65 20.67 -51.09
CA LYS A 225 -13.23 21.01 -51.21
C LYS A 225 -12.40 20.34 -50.13
N PHE A 226 -11.22 19.84 -50.50
CA PHE A 226 -10.25 19.27 -49.57
C PHE A 226 -9.75 20.29 -48.55
N ASN A 227 -9.74 19.91 -47.27
CA ASN A 227 -9.21 20.67 -46.15
C ASN A 227 -8.19 19.81 -45.37
N PRO A 228 -6.88 20.10 -45.43
CA PRO A 228 -5.86 19.26 -44.82
C PRO A 228 -5.98 19.11 -43.29
N LEU A 229 -6.59 20.08 -42.60
CA LEU A 229 -6.78 20.01 -41.14
C LEU A 229 -7.91 19.06 -40.73
N LYS A 230 -8.85 18.77 -41.63
CA LYS A 230 -10.03 17.93 -41.37
C LYS A 230 -9.98 16.60 -42.10
N ASP A 231 -9.31 16.56 -43.24
CA ASP A 231 -9.41 15.44 -44.19
C ASP A 231 -8.21 14.51 -44.18
N LEU A 232 -7.04 14.97 -43.69
CA LEU A 232 -5.90 14.10 -43.43
C LEU A 232 -6.04 13.41 -42.06
N HIS A 233 -5.64 12.15 -42.00
CA HIS A 233 -5.57 11.37 -40.76
C HIS A 233 -4.49 11.89 -39.82
N PHE A 234 -3.37 12.41 -40.37
CA PHE A 234 -2.29 13.01 -39.59
C PHE A 234 -2.28 14.54 -39.72
N ASN A 235 -2.51 15.22 -38.59
CA ASN A 235 -2.50 16.68 -38.51
C ASN A 235 -1.28 17.16 -37.70
N GLN A 236 -0.17 17.41 -38.40
CA GLN A 236 1.10 17.84 -37.80
C GLN A 236 0.99 19.11 -36.95
N GLN A 237 0.12 20.06 -37.32
CA GLN A 237 -0.10 21.29 -36.56
C GLN A 237 -0.86 21.05 -35.25
N ALA A 238 -1.75 20.06 -35.20
CA ALA A 238 -2.41 19.66 -33.96
C ALA A 238 -1.44 18.95 -33.01
N VAL A 239 -0.61 18.03 -33.54
CA VAL A 239 0.44 17.32 -32.79
C VAL A 239 1.47 18.30 -32.22
N ALA A 240 1.99 19.22 -33.02
CA ALA A 240 2.97 20.21 -32.57
C ALA A 240 2.40 21.17 -31.50
N ARG A 241 1.13 21.59 -31.63
CA ARG A 241 0.46 22.40 -30.61
C ARG A 241 0.22 21.64 -29.31
N GLY A 242 -0.16 20.36 -29.40
CA GLY A 242 -0.33 19.48 -28.24
C GLY A 242 0.97 19.27 -27.48
N ARG A 243 2.07 18.97 -28.20
CA ARG A 243 3.41 18.84 -27.62
C ARG A 243 3.86 20.11 -26.91
N LYS A 244 3.71 21.27 -27.55
CA LYS A 244 4.07 22.56 -26.94
C LYS A 244 3.27 22.83 -25.67
N LEU A 245 1.96 22.55 -25.67
CA LEU A 245 1.11 22.73 -24.48
C LEU A 245 1.59 21.86 -23.31
N LEU A 246 1.94 20.60 -23.57
CA LEU A 246 2.46 19.69 -22.55
C LEU A 246 3.83 20.14 -22.01
N GLU A 247 4.72 20.60 -22.90
CA GLU A 247 6.01 21.19 -22.50
C GLU A 247 5.82 22.45 -21.64
N ASP A 248 4.91 23.35 -22.01
CA ASP A 248 4.60 24.57 -21.24
C ASP A 248 3.99 24.23 -19.87
N GLN A 249 3.09 23.25 -19.79
CA GLN A 249 2.52 22.77 -18.52
C GLN A 249 3.62 22.20 -17.60
N ARG A 250 4.51 21.38 -18.15
CA ARG A 250 5.61 20.78 -17.40
C ARG A 250 6.60 21.82 -16.87
N ARG A 251 6.95 22.81 -17.70
CA ARG A 251 7.74 23.97 -17.27
C ARG A 251 7.08 24.71 -16.12
N GLY A 252 5.76 24.86 -16.17
CA GLY A 252 4.97 25.46 -15.09
C GLY A 252 5.09 24.69 -13.77
N VAL A 253 4.94 23.35 -13.81
CA VAL A 253 5.09 22.48 -12.63
C VAL A 253 6.51 22.56 -12.05
N ILE A 254 7.53 22.44 -12.90
CA ILE A 254 8.94 22.51 -12.48
C ILE A 254 9.27 23.87 -11.86
N ALA A 255 8.80 24.97 -12.47
CA ALA A 255 8.98 26.31 -11.93
C ALA A 255 8.26 26.50 -10.59
N ALA A 256 7.05 25.95 -10.43
CA ALA A 256 6.30 26.00 -9.18
C ALA A 256 7.03 25.26 -8.04
N ILE A 257 7.60 24.09 -8.32
CA ILE A 257 8.39 23.32 -7.34
C ILE A 257 9.68 24.08 -6.98
N ALA A 258 10.42 24.56 -7.98
CA ALA A 258 11.65 25.31 -7.76
C ALA A 258 11.43 26.65 -7.02
N GLY A 259 10.25 27.25 -7.17
CA GLY A 259 9.85 28.47 -6.49
C GLY A 259 9.26 28.26 -5.09
N ASN A 260 9.05 27.01 -4.65
CA ASN A 260 8.48 26.72 -3.34
C ASN A 260 9.54 26.93 -2.24
N PRO A 261 9.33 27.82 -1.25
CA PRO A 261 10.32 28.13 -0.22
C PRO A 261 10.61 26.96 0.74
N LEU A 262 9.73 25.95 0.80
CA LEU A 262 9.93 24.73 1.59
C LEU A 262 10.77 23.67 0.85
N VAL A 263 11.13 23.92 -0.41
CA VAL A 263 11.94 23.02 -1.24
C VAL A 263 13.38 23.53 -1.27
N SER A 264 14.29 22.73 -0.75
CA SER A 264 15.73 23.03 -0.81
C SER A 264 16.31 22.67 -2.18
N ARG A 265 17.40 23.34 -2.59
CA ARG A 265 18.16 22.88 -3.77
C ARG A 265 18.87 21.58 -3.42
N LEU A 266 18.69 20.56 -4.26
CA LEU A 266 19.49 19.34 -4.15
C LEU A 266 20.95 19.72 -4.44
N LYS A 267 21.83 19.57 -3.44
CA LYS A 267 23.27 19.71 -3.62
C LYS A 267 23.82 18.39 -4.13
N SER A 268 24.90 18.41 -4.91
CA SER A 268 25.64 17.22 -5.36
C SER A 268 26.39 16.51 -4.22
N ASP A 269 25.94 16.65 -2.98
CA ASP A 269 26.58 16.06 -1.82
C ASP A 269 26.34 14.55 -1.88
N THR A 270 27.42 13.78 -2.06
CA THR A 270 27.47 12.37 -1.64
C THR A 270 27.06 12.35 -0.18
N GLU A 271 25.80 12.00 0.10
CA GLU A 271 25.32 11.90 1.47
C GLU A 271 26.21 10.91 2.21
N GLN A 272 26.86 11.41 3.25
CA GLN A 272 27.60 10.57 4.19
C GLN A 272 26.60 9.64 4.85
N GLN A 273 26.96 8.36 4.91
CA GLN A 273 26.28 7.34 5.70
C GLN A 273 25.94 7.91 7.08
N ALA A 274 24.72 7.68 7.57
CA ALA A 274 24.31 8.18 8.89
C ALA A 274 25.42 7.82 9.91
N PRO A 275 26.07 8.81 10.54
CA PRO A 275 27.33 8.57 11.27
C PRO A 275 27.12 7.79 12.57
N SER A 276 25.88 7.60 13.00
CA SER A 276 25.50 6.99 14.27
C SER A 276 24.32 6.03 14.12
N ASP A 277 24.35 4.94 14.87
CA ASP A 277 23.26 3.98 14.95
C ASP A 277 22.01 4.61 15.59
N TRP A 278 20.97 4.75 14.78
CA TRP A 278 19.72 5.42 15.15
C TRP A 278 18.94 4.71 16.27
N LEU A 279 19.19 3.43 16.57
CA LEU A 279 18.53 2.73 17.67
C LEU A 279 19.12 3.06 19.05
N VAL A 280 20.35 3.58 19.10
CA VAL A 280 21.04 3.92 20.36
C VAL A 280 21.47 5.39 20.44
N SER A 281 21.16 6.17 19.42
CA SER A 281 21.48 7.60 19.33
C SER A 281 20.33 8.36 18.72
N HIS A 282 20.07 9.56 19.25
CA HIS A 282 19.08 10.47 18.68
C HIS A 282 19.58 11.00 17.33
N ILE A 283 18.67 11.10 16.35
CA ILE A 283 18.97 11.59 15.00
C ILE A 283 18.31 12.96 14.83
N ASP A 284 19.10 14.02 14.86
CA ASP A 284 18.63 15.42 14.79
C ASP A 284 18.38 15.93 13.35
N LYS A 285 18.42 15.06 12.34
CA LYS A 285 18.20 15.45 10.94
C LYS A 285 16.69 15.47 10.65
N SER A 286 16.15 16.68 10.43
CA SER A 286 14.75 16.83 10.02
C SER A 286 14.50 16.35 8.59
N SER A 287 13.30 15.82 8.40
CA SER A 287 12.76 15.45 7.10
C SER A 287 12.62 16.66 6.20
N HIS A 288 13.05 16.54 4.95
CA HIS A 288 13.05 17.64 4.01
C HIS A 288 12.83 17.16 2.57
N LEU A 289 12.34 18.07 1.73
CA LEU A 289 12.26 17.89 0.29
C LEU A 289 13.36 18.72 -0.37
N SER A 290 14.01 18.12 -1.35
CA SER A 290 15.00 18.79 -2.21
C SER A 290 14.68 18.55 -3.67
N PHE A 291 15.04 19.52 -4.52
CA PHE A 291 14.74 19.48 -5.95
C PHE A 291 15.93 19.93 -6.81
N GLN A 292 16.16 19.21 -7.91
CA GLN A 292 17.12 19.55 -8.96
C GLN A 292 16.39 19.62 -10.31
N PRO A 293 16.07 20.82 -10.82
CA PRO A 293 15.55 20.95 -12.18
C PRO A 293 16.65 20.72 -13.21
N SER A 294 16.29 20.20 -14.38
CA SER A 294 17.15 20.16 -15.56
C SER A 294 17.41 21.57 -16.09
N ALA A 295 18.51 21.74 -16.84
CA ALA A 295 18.87 23.02 -17.44
C ALA A 295 17.82 23.54 -18.44
N ASP A 296 17.13 22.63 -19.14
CA ASP A 296 16.08 22.98 -20.08
C ASP A 296 14.72 23.23 -19.40
N GLY A 297 14.58 22.99 -18.09
CA GLY A 297 13.35 23.16 -17.34
C GLY A 297 12.20 22.22 -17.74
N LEU A 298 12.52 21.10 -18.41
CA LEU A 298 11.55 20.07 -18.83
C LEU A 298 11.65 18.78 -18.00
N SER A 299 12.61 18.65 -17.11
CA SER A 299 12.68 17.54 -16.18
C SER A 299 13.26 17.98 -14.84
N GLY A 300 13.29 17.06 -13.88
CA GLY A 300 13.97 17.29 -12.61
C GLY A 300 13.87 16.10 -11.67
N ILE A 301 14.69 16.10 -10.62
CA ILE A 301 14.70 15.06 -9.59
C ILE A 301 14.25 15.68 -8.27
N ILE A 302 13.18 15.12 -7.70
CA ILE A 302 12.74 15.39 -6.32
C ILE A 302 13.35 14.33 -5.42
N LYS A 303 13.85 14.72 -4.25
CA LYS A 303 14.28 13.80 -3.20
C LYS A 303 13.66 14.17 -1.86
N LEU A 304 12.96 13.22 -1.28
CA LEU A 304 12.42 13.23 0.08
C LEU A 304 13.36 12.44 0.99
N SER A 305 13.87 13.04 2.07
CA SER A 305 14.76 12.34 3.01
C SER A 305 14.63 12.85 4.45
N ASN A 306 14.82 11.94 5.41
CA ASN A 306 14.93 12.20 6.85
C ASN A 306 16.32 11.88 7.42
N GLY A 307 17.31 11.63 6.55
CA GLY A 307 18.66 11.24 6.95
C GLY A 307 18.88 9.76 7.26
N LEU A 308 17.82 8.96 7.41
CA LEU A 308 17.89 7.51 7.55
C LEU A 308 17.42 6.78 6.30
N ILE A 309 16.45 7.35 5.59
CA ILE A 309 15.97 6.88 4.30
C ILE A 309 15.86 8.03 3.30
N SER A 310 15.79 7.69 2.02
CA SER A 310 15.46 8.64 0.96
C SER A 310 14.62 8.02 -0.14
N ARG A 311 13.60 8.75 -0.60
CA ARG A 311 12.76 8.42 -1.76
C ARG A 311 12.96 9.47 -2.84
N GLU A 312 13.33 9.06 -4.06
CA GLU A 312 13.65 9.96 -5.16
C GLU A 312 12.72 9.72 -6.35
N PHE A 313 12.28 10.82 -6.97
CA PHE A 313 11.33 10.83 -8.09
C PHE A 313 11.90 11.62 -9.25
N TYR A 314 11.83 11.05 -10.45
CA TYR A 314 12.12 11.76 -11.69
C TYR A 314 10.83 12.35 -12.26
N ILE A 315 10.83 13.66 -12.49
CA ILE A 315 9.80 14.38 -13.24
C ILE A 315 10.29 14.50 -14.68
N GLY A 316 9.54 13.94 -15.61
CA GLY A 316 9.71 14.10 -17.05
C GLY A 316 8.34 14.22 -17.70
N ASP A 317 8.00 13.29 -18.59
CA ASP A 317 6.67 13.20 -19.21
C ASP A 317 5.53 13.01 -18.20
N ASN A 318 5.84 12.36 -17.09
CA ASN A 318 5.04 12.26 -15.87
C ASN A 318 6.03 12.20 -14.69
N ILE A 319 5.63 11.66 -13.54
CA ILE A 319 6.53 11.40 -12.41
C ILE A 319 6.69 9.91 -12.17
N ALA A 320 7.91 9.45 -11.86
CA ALA A 320 8.15 8.08 -11.43
C ALA A 320 9.18 8.02 -10.30
N CYS A 321 8.93 7.17 -9.31
CA CYS A 321 9.92 6.82 -8.31
C CYS A 321 11.09 6.04 -8.94
N ILE A 322 12.29 6.58 -8.78
CA ILE A 322 13.53 6.04 -9.36
C ILE A 322 14.50 5.48 -8.31
N SER A 323 14.32 5.81 -7.03
CA SER A 323 15.18 5.32 -5.95
C SER A 323 14.46 5.30 -4.62
N TYR A 324 14.72 4.24 -3.83
CA TYR A 324 14.33 4.16 -2.43
C TYR A 324 15.46 3.53 -1.63
N LYS A 325 16.12 4.32 -0.77
CA LYS A 325 17.35 3.91 -0.11
C LYS A 325 17.24 3.94 1.39
N ASN A 326 17.94 3.00 2.03
CA ASN A 326 18.35 3.13 3.42
C ASN A 326 19.73 3.79 3.47
N LEU A 327 19.80 4.99 4.03
CA LEU A 327 21.02 5.80 4.10
C LEU A 327 21.98 5.35 5.20
N SER A 328 21.53 4.46 6.11
CA SER A 328 22.38 3.89 7.16
C SER A 328 23.33 2.83 6.63
N ASN A 329 22.99 2.14 5.54
CA ASN A 329 23.83 1.11 4.91
C ASN A 329 24.03 1.32 3.39
N GLY A 330 23.38 2.30 2.78
CA GLY A 330 23.46 2.62 1.35
C GLY A 330 22.65 1.68 0.43
N ALA A 331 21.84 0.77 0.99
CA ALA A 331 21.07 -0.19 0.21
C ALA A 331 20.03 0.50 -0.68
N GLN A 332 19.98 0.11 -1.96
CA GLN A 332 18.94 0.49 -2.92
C GLN A 332 17.87 -0.59 -2.96
N TYR A 333 16.62 -0.21 -2.78
CA TYR A 333 15.50 -1.14 -2.76
C TYR A 333 14.82 -1.29 -4.13
N LEU A 334 14.97 -0.33 -5.04
CA LEU A 334 14.24 -0.37 -6.32
C LEU A 334 15.12 -0.86 -7.48
N ARG A 335 14.56 -1.77 -8.29
CA ARG A 335 15.14 -2.22 -9.56
C ARG A 335 14.50 -1.59 -10.80
N ALA A 336 13.26 -1.11 -10.70
CA ALA A 336 12.52 -0.57 -11.84
C ALA A 336 11.46 0.43 -11.42
N VAL A 337 11.07 1.29 -12.36
CA VAL A 337 9.95 2.23 -12.17
C VAL A 337 8.62 1.49 -12.29
N LYS A 338 7.66 1.92 -11.47
CA LYS A 338 6.25 1.49 -11.44
C LYS A 338 5.36 2.74 -11.25
N PRO A 339 4.04 2.65 -11.51
CA PRO A 339 3.10 3.69 -11.13
C PRO A 339 3.15 3.96 -9.63
N GLU A 340 2.88 5.20 -9.20
CA GLU A 340 2.85 5.52 -7.76
C GLU A 340 1.64 4.89 -7.07
N ALA A 341 0.54 4.69 -7.78
CA ALA A 341 -0.59 3.91 -7.32
C ALA A 341 -1.36 3.39 -8.54
N ARG A 342 -2.27 2.45 -8.33
CA ARG A 342 -3.26 2.05 -9.33
C ARG A 342 -4.65 2.11 -8.73
N ILE A 343 -5.61 2.64 -9.46
CA ILE A 343 -7.00 2.68 -9.03
C ILE A 343 -7.88 2.02 -10.06
N ARG A 344 -8.84 1.22 -9.60
CA ARG A 344 -9.87 0.64 -10.45
C ARG A 344 -11.15 1.43 -10.28
N LEU A 345 -11.46 2.25 -11.26
CA LEU A 345 -12.73 2.98 -11.32
C LEU A 345 -13.71 2.21 -12.18
N ASP A 346 -14.88 1.91 -11.61
CA ASP A 346 -15.86 0.98 -12.17
C ASP A 346 -15.20 -0.37 -12.51
N SER A 347 -14.93 -0.64 -13.78
CA SER A 347 -14.30 -1.89 -14.25
C SER A 347 -12.86 -1.70 -14.75
N THR A 348 -12.37 -0.46 -14.87
CA THR A 348 -11.13 -0.12 -15.58
C THR A 348 -10.04 0.32 -14.61
N TRP A 349 -8.83 -0.20 -14.80
CA TRP A 349 -7.63 0.20 -14.06
C TRP A 349 -6.99 1.44 -14.68
N TYR A 350 -6.55 2.34 -13.82
CA TYR A 350 -5.82 3.56 -14.17
C TYR A 350 -4.56 3.64 -13.33
N ASP A 351 -3.43 3.87 -14.00
CA ASP A 351 -2.16 4.16 -13.35
C ASP A 351 -2.12 5.61 -12.89
N ILE A 352 -1.55 5.83 -11.70
CA ILE A 352 -1.35 7.17 -11.12
C ILE A 352 0.14 7.48 -11.19
N GLY A 353 0.50 8.49 -12.00
CA GLY A 353 1.90 8.76 -12.28
C GLY A 353 2.53 7.64 -13.12
N GLY A 354 3.79 7.34 -12.85
CA GLY A 354 4.56 6.30 -13.54
C GLY A 354 5.12 6.74 -14.89
N LEU A 355 6.11 5.98 -15.34
CA LEU A 355 6.74 6.09 -16.65
C LEU A 355 6.87 4.70 -17.29
N THR A 356 6.79 4.67 -18.62
CA THR A 356 6.92 3.47 -19.46
C THR A 356 8.14 3.59 -20.36
N GLY A 357 8.54 2.47 -20.98
CA GLY A 357 9.68 2.45 -21.91
C GLY A 357 11.04 2.10 -21.29
N GLN A 358 11.08 1.70 -20.00
CA GLN A 358 12.29 1.16 -19.39
C GLN A 358 12.77 -0.10 -20.13
N PRO A 359 13.99 -0.13 -20.69
CA PRO A 359 14.46 -1.26 -21.51
C PRO A 359 14.66 -2.57 -20.76
N GLU A 360 15.10 -2.50 -19.51
CA GLU A 360 15.43 -3.64 -18.64
C GLU A 360 14.86 -3.39 -17.24
N LYS A 361 14.27 -4.41 -16.61
CA LYS A 361 13.55 -4.32 -15.33
C LYS A 361 14.31 -4.97 -14.16
N SER A 362 15.51 -5.53 -14.38
CA SER A 362 16.43 -5.99 -13.32
C SER A 362 17.15 -4.85 -12.59
N TYR A 363 17.32 -3.70 -13.22
CA TYR A 363 18.01 -2.52 -12.69
C TYR A 363 17.55 -1.28 -13.46
N LEU A 364 17.86 -0.10 -12.92
CA LEU A 364 17.50 1.19 -13.50
C LEU A 364 18.76 2.04 -13.72
N LEU A 365 19.01 2.47 -14.95
CA LEU A 365 20.07 3.43 -15.28
C LEU A 365 19.47 4.82 -15.53
N ASN A 366 20.08 5.86 -14.93
CA ASN A 366 19.64 7.25 -15.09
C ASN A 366 19.60 7.70 -16.57
N SER A 367 20.48 7.15 -17.41
CA SER A 367 20.56 7.47 -18.84
C SER A 367 19.29 7.10 -19.62
N TRP A 368 18.41 6.26 -19.07
CA TRP A 368 17.16 5.87 -19.73
C TRP A 368 15.99 6.81 -19.43
N LEU A 369 16.10 7.65 -18.39
CA LEU A 369 14.98 8.45 -17.89
C LEU A 369 14.47 9.47 -18.91
N GLU A 370 15.35 10.02 -19.75
CA GLU A 370 15.00 11.01 -20.78
C GLU A 370 14.17 10.39 -21.92
N ASP A 371 14.33 9.09 -22.17
CA ASP A 371 13.62 8.34 -23.23
C ASP A 371 12.31 7.71 -22.72
N MET A 372 12.07 7.73 -21.41
CA MET A 372 10.85 7.19 -20.82
C MET A 372 9.68 8.16 -20.96
N VAL A 373 8.49 7.59 -21.17
CA VAL A 373 7.28 8.35 -21.55
C VAL A 373 6.07 7.98 -20.69
N TYR A 374 5.11 8.89 -20.62
CA TYR A 374 3.87 8.66 -19.89
C TYR A 374 2.91 7.73 -20.65
N ASP A 375 1.99 7.08 -19.92
CA ASP A 375 0.82 6.43 -20.52
C ASP A 375 -0.33 7.46 -20.66
N PRO A 376 -0.85 7.72 -21.88
CA PRO A 376 -1.99 8.62 -22.08
C PRO A 376 -3.30 8.22 -21.38
N ALA A 377 -3.44 6.96 -20.98
CA ALA A 377 -4.57 6.48 -20.19
C ALA A 377 -4.37 6.67 -18.67
N GLY A 378 -3.16 7.05 -18.22
CA GLY A 378 -2.84 7.28 -16.80
C GLY A 378 -3.15 8.70 -16.31
N PHE A 379 -3.26 8.86 -14.99
CA PHE A 379 -3.34 10.15 -14.35
C PHE A 379 -1.97 10.85 -14.36
N GLN A 380 -1.96 12.14 -14.67
CA GLN A 380 -0.75 12.92 -14.92
C GLN A 380 -0.40 13.81 -13.73
N PHE A 381 0.87 13.83 -13.33
CA PHE A 381 1.36 14.67 -12.25
C PHE A 381 1.13 16.16 -12.55
N ALA A 382 0.40 16.84 -11.67
CA ALA A 382 0.00 18.23 -11.80
C ALA A 382 0.77 19.17 -10.83
N GLY A 383 1.53 18.61 -9.89
CA GLY A 383 2.33 19.36 -8.92
C GLY A 383 2.26 18.75 -7.52
N LEU A 384 2.93 19.40 -6.58
CA LEU A 384 2.98 18.95 -5.18
C LEU A 384 2.70 20.08 -4.19
N GLU A 385 2.29 19.68 -2.99
CA GLU A 385 2.15 20.52 -1.81
C GLU A 385 3.00 19.94 -0.67
N ILE A 386 3.50 20.82 0.19
CA ILE A 386 4.26 20.43 1.38
C ILE A 386 3.51 20.92 2.61
N ARG A 387 3.27 20.01 3.54
CA ARG A 387 2.56 20.21 4.80
C ARG A 387 3.36 19.58 5.94
N GLN A 388 2.87 19.78 7.16
CA GLN A 388 3.33 19.03 8.33
C GLN A 388 2.47 17.78 8.50
N PRO A 389 3.01 16.67 9.02
CA PRO A 389 2.20 15.50 9.38
C PRO A 389 1.04 15.86 10.31
N GLU A 390 -0.11 15.23 10.10
CA GLU A 390 -1.31 15.44 10.90
C GLU A 390 -1.53 14.25 11.87
N ALA A 391 -2.23 14.52 12.98
CA ALA A 391 -2.59 13.46 13.91
C ALA A 391 -3.67 12.57 13.30
N ARG A 392 -3.39 11.27 13.15
CA ARG A 392 -4.36 10.29 12.61
C ARG A 392 -5.63 10.16 13.46
N TYR A 393 -5.46 10.34 14.77
CA TYR A 393 -6.52 10.43 15.74
C TYR A 393 -6.08 11.34 16.90
N HIS A 394 -7.06 11.84 17.65
CA HIS A 394 -6.78 12.64 18.84
C HIS A 394 -6.12 11.77 19.90
N TRP A 395 -4.94 12.15 20.38
CA TRP A 395 -4.31 11.53 21.54
C TRP A 395 -3.56 12.59 22.35
N GLN A 396 -3.47 12.37 23.66
CA GLN A 396 -2.61 13.11 24.57
C GLN A 396 -2.02 12.15 25.60
N GLN A 397 -0.87 12.53 26.14
CA GLN A 397 -0.16 11.71 27.12
C GLN A 397 -1.04 11.48 28.37
N LYS A 398 -1.30 10.21 28.65
CA LYS A 398 -2.15 9.74 29.76
C LYS A 398 -1.64 8.40 30.27
N PHE A 399 -2.16 7.95 31.42
CA PHE A 399 -1.96 6.58 31.92
C PHE A 399 -0.49 6.11 31.94
N ASN A 400 0.42 6.97 32.42
CA ASN A 400 1.86 6.70 32.51
C ASN A 400 2.54 6.42 31.16
N ALA A 401 1.93 6.83 30.04
CA ALA A 401 2.55 6.78 28.73
C ALA A 401 3.86 7.57 28.71
N VAL A 402 4.83 7.05 27.96
CA VAL A 402 6.10 7.72 27.71
C VAL A 402 5.82 8.99 26.91
N HIS A 403 6.56 10.06 27.22
CA HIS A 403 6.43 11.30 26.47
C HIS A 403 6.77 11.07 24.99
N THR A 404 5.86 11.47 24.10
CA THR A 404 6.00 11.34 22.66
C THR A 404 5.41 12.58 21.99
N GLU A 405 6.11 13.11 21.00
CA GLU A 405 5.60 14.20 20.14
C GLU A 405 4.43 13.67 19.30
N TRP A 406 3.25 14.30 19.43
CA TRP A 406 2.05 13.90 18.69
C TRP A 406 1.33 15.14 18.12
N PRO A 407 1.14 15.25 16.79
CA PRO A 407 1.56 14.31 15.75
C PRO A 407 3.10 14.15 15.67
N PRO A 408 3.59 13.03 15.09
CA PRO A 408 5.02 12.82 14.91
C PRO A 408 5.62 13.90 14.01
N LYS A 409 6.82 14.38 14.35
CA LYS A 409 7.57 15.33 13.52
C LYS A 409 7.96 14.69 12.19
N GLY A 410 7.97 15.49 11.13
CA GLY A 410 8.29 15.01 9.79
C GLY A 410 7.84 15.97 8.70
N ILE A 411 7.66 15.45 7.50
CA ILE A 411 7.17 16.19 6.34
C ILE A 411 6.06 15.40 5.65
N HIS A 412 4.99 16.10 5.26
CA HIS A 412 3.90 15.55 4.47
C HIS A 412 3.93 16.15 3.06
N VAL A 413 4.15 15.32 2.06
CA VAL A 413 4.16 15.70 0.64
C VAL A 413 2.92 15.16 -0.02
N VAL A 414 2.12 16.03 -0.62
CA VAL A 414 0.92 15.66 -1.38
C VAL A 414 1.22 15.85 -2.86
N MET A 415 1.26 14.77 -3.62
CA MET A 415 1.42 14.80 -5.07
C MET A 415 0.04 14.73 -5.74
N ASN A 416 -0.30 15.76 -6.51
CA ASN A 416 -1.60 15.90 -7.15
C ASN A 416 -1.54 15.40 -8.60
N TYR A 417 -2.57 14.68 -9.03
CA TYR A 417 -2.67 14.12 -10.37
C TYR A 417 -3.99 14.47 -11.05
N ASP A 418 -3.89 14.96 -12.29
CA ASP A 418 -5.02 15.28 -13.16
C ASP A 418 -5.47 14.04 -13.94
N ALA A 419 -6.78 13.98 -14.21
CA ALA A 419 -7.40 12.89 -14.95
C ALA A 419 -6.81 12.70 -16.38
N PRO A 420 -6.86 11.47 -16.91
CA PRO A 420 -6.37 11.15 -18.26
C PRO A 420 -6.95 12.07 -19.33
N VAL A 421 -6.09 12.53 -20.24
CA VAL A 421 -6.44 13.50 -21.29
C VAL A 421 -7.49 12.93 -22.27
N ASN A 422 -7.53 11.61 -22.42
CA ASN A 422 -8.47 10.89 -23.26
C ASN A 422 -9.89 10.74 -22.66
N ILE A 423 -10.14 11.26 -21.43
CA ILE A 423 -11.46 11.24 -20.77
C ILE A 423 -11.92 12.69 -20.47
N PRO A 424 -12.51 13.39 -21.46
CA PRO A 424 -12.87 14.80 -21.32
C PRO A 424 -13.86 15.11 -20.19
N GLU A 425 -14.74 14.16 -19.84
CA GLU A 425 -15.72 14.33 -18.76
C GLU A 425 -15.09 14.45 -17.36
N TRP A 426 -13.87 13.91 -17.17
CA TRP A 426 -13.15 13.92 -15.90
C TRP A 426 -12.19 15.10 -15.78
N LYS A 427 -11.83 15.74 -16.89
CA LYS A 427 -10.87 16.84 -16.93
C LYS A 427 -11.22 17.91 -15.89
N GLN A 428 -10.27 18.19 -14.99
CA GLN A 428 -10.37 19.13 -13.87
C GLN A 428 -11.47 18.83 -12.83
N LYS A 429 -12.15 17.68 -12.95
CA LYS A 429 -13.28 17.29 -12.10
C LYS A 429 -12.95 16.08 -11.26
N LEU A 430 -12.32 15.05 -11.82
CA LEU A 430 -11.83 13.91 -11.05
C LEU A 430 -10.33 14.10 -10.81
N ARG A 431 -9.92 14.07 -9.55
CA ARG A 431 -8.52 14.24 -9.14
C ARG A 431 -8.09 13.13 -8.21
N VAL A 432 -6.82 12.76 -8.29
CA VAL A 432 -6.18 11.81 -7.37
C VAL A 432 -5.01 12.52 -6.71
N ALA A 433 -4.85 12.34 -5.41
CA ALA A 433 -3.68 12.75 -4.68
C ALA A 433 -2.99 11.52 -4.09
N VAL A 434 -1.67 11.46 -4.20
CA VAL A 434 -0.83 10.47 -3.51
C VAL A 434 -0.08 11.20 -2.40
N HIS A 435 -0.25 10.72 -1.18
CA HIS A 435 0.30 11.33 0.02
C HIS A 435 1.52 10.55 0.50
N TYR A 436 2.56 11.27 0.91
CA TYR A 436 3.77 10.71 1.50
C TYR A 436 4.05 11.43 2.83
N GLU A 437 4.12 10.71 3.94
CA GLU A 437 4.65 11.24 5.20
C GLU A 437 5.97 10.55 5.54
N MET A 438 7.05 11.31 5.66
CA MET A 438 8.32 10.81 6.16
C MET A 438 8.60 11.41 7.54
N TYR A 439 8.90 10.56 8.51
CA TYR A 439 9.01 10.95 9.91
C TYR A 439 10.46 11.17 10.34
N ASP A 440 10.67 12.13 11.23
CA ASP A 440 11.99 12.41 11.79
C ASP A 440 12.46 11.26 12.70
N GLY A 441 13.75 10.94 12.65
CA GLY A 441 14.39 10.04 13.60
C GLY A 441 14.05 8.54 13.51
N ILE A 442 13.27 8.12 12.52
CA ILE A 442 12.96 6.69 12.23
C ILE A 442 12.97 6.43 10.72
N PRO A 443 13.40 5.25 10.22
CA PRO A 443 13.48 4.94 8.78
C PRO A 443 12.10 4.53 8.21
N VAL A 444 11.10 5.41 8.36
CA VAL A 444 9.69 5.12 8.03
C VAL A 444 9.10 6.14 7.07
N LEU A 445 8.39 5.64 6.06
CA LEU A 445 7.55 6.39 5.12
C LEU A 445 6.11 5.87 5.22
N ALA A 446 5.10 6.75 5.32
CA ALA A 446 3.70 6.38 5.16
C ALA A 446 3.18 6.87 3.81
N LYS A 447 2.29 6.09 3.18
CA LYS A 447 1.70 6.38 1.88
C LYS A 447 0.21 6.01 1.83
N TRP A 448 -0.60 6.89 1.26
CA TRP A 448 -2.02 6.64 0.99
C TRP A 448 -2.49 7.48 -0.20
N ILE A 449 -3.70 7.19 -0.69
CA ILE A 449 -4.31 7.94 -1.79
C ILE A 449 -5.63 8.59 -1.39
N THR A 450 -5.91 9.74 -2.01
CA THR A 450 -7.21 10.42 -1.95
C THR A 450 -7.77 10.57 -3.36
N ILE A 451 -9.06 10.25 -3.54
CA ILE A 451 -9.78 10.43 -4.81
C ILE A 451 -10.90 11.45 -4.58
N SER A 452 -10.91 12.54 -5.33
CA SER A 452 -11.93 13.59 -5.24
C SER A 452 -12.83 13.59 -6.48
N ASN A 453 -14.12 13.32 -6.28
CA ASN A 453 -15.11 13.26 -7.36
C ASN A 453 -15.82 14.61 -7.54
N GLY A 454 -15.22 15.55 -8.27
CA GLY A 454 -15.88 16.77 -8.74
C GLY A 454 -16.77 16.58 -9.97
N THR A 455 -17.03 15.33 -10.40
CA THR A 455 -17.94 15.07 -11.52
C THR A 455 -19.41 15.24 -11.08
N GLY A 456 -20.32 15.34 -12.05
CA GLY A 456 -21.76 15.43 -11.76
C GLY A 456 -22.44 14.07 -11.50
N LYS A 457 -21.68 12.97 -11.40
CA LYS A 457 -22.20 11.60 -11.26
C LYS A 457 -21.41 10.84 -10.19
N PRO A 458 -22.02 9.82 -9.55
CA PRO A 458 -21.27 8.89 -8.72
C PRO A 458 -20.19 8.14 -9.51
N VAL A 459 -19.08 7.80 -8.86
CA VAL A 459 -17.98 6.99 -9.41
C VAL A 459 -17.71 5.83 -8.46
N LEU A 460 -17.67 4.59 -8.95
CA LEU A 460 -17.32 3.45 -8.11
C LEU A 460 -15.80 3.33 -8.00
N VAL A 461 -15.25 3.48 -6.80
CA VAL A 461 -13.87 3.09 -6.48
C VAL A 461 -13.88 1.61 -6.14
N ASN A 462 -13.62 0.77 -7.14
CA ASN A 462 -13.79 -0.67 -7.03
C ASN A 462 -12.65 -1.31 -6.23
N GLU A 463 -11.41 -1.07 -6.66
CA GLU A 463 -10.17 -1.57 -6.05
C GLU A 463 -9.10 -0.47 -6.07
N THR A 464 -8.15 -0.57 -5.14
CA THR A 464 -7.01 0.33 -5.05
C THR A 464 -5.75 -0.43 -4.74
N GLU A 465 -4.66 -0.09 -5.42
CA GLU A 465 -3.30 -0.46 -5.05
C GLU A 465 -2.57 0.82 -4.65
N CYS A 466 -2.34 0.98 -3.35
CA CYS A 466 -1.83 2.19 -2.71
C CYS A 466 -0.31 2.33 -2.84
N GLU A 467 0.40 1.21 -3.04
CA GLU A 467 1.83 1.18 -3.33
C GLU A 467 2.16 0.02 -4.26
N VAL A 468 3.09 0.24 -5.20
CA VAL A 468 3.58 -0.73 -6.19
C VAL A 468 5.09 -0.54 -6.35
N LEU A 469 5.89 -1.43 -5.77
CA LEU A 469 7.36 -1.36 -5.84
C LEU A 469 7.93 -2.58 -6.57
N ALA A 470 8.77 -2.34 -7.58
CA ALA A 470 9.67 -3.35 -8.09
C ALA A 470 10.91 -3.40 -7.20
N VAL A 471 10.88 -4.29 -6.20
CA VAL A 471 11.93 -4.39 -5.18
C VAL A 471 13.08 -5.27 -5.69
N THR A 472 14.32 -4.96 -5.30
CA THR A 472 15.46 -5.85 -5.54
C THR A 472 15.37 -7.07 -4.62
N GLN A 473 15.69 -8.25 -5.14
CA GLN A 473 15.45 -9.52 -4.44
C GLN A 473 16.25 -9.63 -3.12
N ASP A 474 17.39 -8.96 -3.02
CA ASP A 474 18.23 -8.93 -1.82
C ASP A 474 17.69 -8.03 -0.69
N GLN A 475 16.64 -7.24 -0.98
CA GLN A 475 16.04 -6.31 -0.02
C GLN A 475 14.62 -6.70 0.40
N GLU A 476 14.03 -7.76 -0.16
CA GLU A 476 12.68 -8.27 0.18
C GLU A 476 12.49 -8.41 1.69
N LYS A 477 13.49 -8.99 2.39
CA LYS A 477 13.46 -9.21 3.85
C LYS A 477 13.85 -7.99 4.69
N ARG A 478 14.23 -6.87 4.05
CA ARG A 478 14.66 -5.63 4.72
C ARG A 478 13.66 -4.49 4.55
N ILE A 479 12.46 -4.79 4.08
CA ILE A 479 11.34 -3.85 4.05
C ILE A 479 10.16 -4.48 4.79
N HIS A 480 9.74 -3.85 5.88
CA HIS A 480 8.58 -4.28 6.67
C HIS A 480 7.39 -3.39 6.38
N MET A 481 6.26 -4.00 6.03
CA MET A 481 5.01 -3.31 5.70
C MET A 481 4.02 -3.37 6.87
N GLU A 482 3.44 -2.21 7.19
CA GLU A 482 2.33 -2.08 8.13
C GLU A 482 1.15 -1.36 7.47
N SER A 483 -0.03 -1.55 8.04
CA SER A 483 -1.26 -0.93 7.56
C SER A 483 -2.21 -0.61 8.70
N ASP A 484 -2.92 0.52 8.59
CA ASP A 484 -4.03 0.85 9.49
C ASP A 484 -5.30 0.04 9.19
N TYR A 485 -5.39 -0.62 8.02
CA TYR A 485 -6.40 -1.64 7.75
C TYR A 485 -6.01 -2.95 8.43
N SER A 486 -6.39 -3.06 9.71
CA SER A 486 -6.00 -4.18 10.57
C SER A 486 -7.13 -4.61 11.52
N PHE A 487 -7.14 -5.91 11.84
CA PHE A 487 -8.05 -6.65 12.72
C PHE A 487 -7.52 -8.09 12.91
N ALA A 488 -8.28 -8.99 13.56
CA ALA A 488 -7.85 -10.35 13.92
C ALA A 488 -7.04 -11.10 12.84
N LEU A 489 -7.53 -11.11 11.60
CA LEU A 489 -6.91 -11.82 10.47
C LEU A 489 -6.41 -10.92 9.33
N ALA A 490 -6.37 -9.60 9.53
CA ALA A 490 -5.74 -8.70 8.55
C ALA A 490 -4.23 -8.78 8.71
N ASN A 491 -3.46 -8.94 7.64
CA ASN A 491 -2.00 -9.20 7.72
C ASN A 491 -1.66 -10.47 8.54
N ALA A 492 -2.55 -11.47 8.55
CA ALA A 492 -2.31 -12.77 9.17
C ALA A 492 -1.54 -13.71 8.23
N ASP A 493 -0.27 -13.38 7.99
CA ASP A 493 0.70 -14.25 7.32
C ASP A 493 2.02 -14.28 8.11
N LYS A 494 3.07 -14.91 7.56
CA LYS A 494 4.35 -15.07 8.28
C LYS A 494 5.11 -13.76 8.47
N GLU A 495 4.77 -12.73 7.72
CA GLU A 495 5.50 -11.46 7.66
C GLU A 495 4.65 -10.28 8.17
N GLY A 496 3.34 -10.47 8.36
CA GLY A 496 2.44 -9.51 8.96
C GLY A 496 2.32 -9.59 10.49
N SER A 497 1.57 -8.65 11.05
CA SER A 497 1.56 -8.38 12.50
C SER A 497 0.37 -8.95 13.27
N ALA A 498 -0.54 -9.67 12.61
CA ALA A 498 -1.77 -10.14 13.24
C ALA A 498 -1.67 -11.52 13.93
N LEU A 499 -2.63 -11.75 14.84
CA LEU A 499 -2.76 -12.97 15.61
C LEU A 499 -3.38 -14.11 14.78
N MET A 500 -2.55 -15.08 14.40
CA MET A 500 -2.98 -16.30 13.70
C MET A 500 -3.58 -17.34 14.67
N HIS A 501 -4.86 -17.18 15.06
CA HIS A 501 -5.61 -18.18 15.84
C HIS A 501 -6.55 -19.06 15.00
N TYR A 502 -6.44 -19.04 13.67
CA TYR A 502 -7.25 -19.87 12.78
C TYR A 502 -6.60 -21.23 12.47
N LYS A 503 -7.39 -22.30 12.52
CA LYS A 503 -6.95 -23.67 12.16
C LYS A 503 -7.42 -24.02 10.75
N GLY A 504 -6.53 -23.92 9.77
CA GLY A 504 -6.78 -24.28 8.37
C GLY A 504 -6.36 -23.16 7.40
N GLU A 505 -6.63 -23.35 6.11
CA GLU A 505 -6.61 -22.26 5.13
C GLU A 505 -8.01 -21.64 5.08
N PRO A 506 -8.19 -20.38 5.52
CA PRO A 506 -9.50 -19.75 5.51
C PRO A 506 -9.92 -19.47 4.05
N PRO A 507 -11.23 -19.54 3.74
CA PRO A 507 -11.74 -19.17 2.42
C PRO A 507 -11.29 -17.75 2.03
N ALA A 508 -11.05 -17.52 0.73
CA ALA A 508 -10.46 -16.28 0.21
C ALA A 508 -11.18 -14.99 0.64
N TYR A 509 -12.49 -15.06 0.90
CA TYR A 509 -13.31 -13.94 1.36
C TYR A 509 -13.45 -13.86 2.89
N GLN A 510 -13.06 -14.87 3.66
CA GLN A 510 -13.25 -14.87 5.13
C GLN A 510 -12.05 -14.32 5.90
N VAL A 511 -10.90 -14.18 5.25
CA VAL A 511 -9.75 -13.48 5.82
C VAL A 511 -9.62 -12.12 5.18
N GLY A 512 -9.60 -11.08 6.02
CA GLY A 512 -9.12 -9.76 5.62
C GLY A 512 -7.80 -9.78 4.88
N GLY A 513 -7.01 -10.87 5.01
CA GLY A 513 -5.80 -11.14 4.26
C GLY A 513 -4.70 -10.11 4.55
N SER A 514 -3.49 -10.37 4.08
CA SER A 514 -2.48 -9.32 4.10
C SER A 514 -2.76 -8.27 3.04
N THR A 515 -2.72 -7.01 3.47
CA THR A 515 -2.73 -5.84 2.58
C THR A 515 -1.47 -5.77 1.74
N THR A 516 -0.41 -6.47 2.15
CA THR A 516 0.84 -6.60 1.40
C THR A 516 0.82 -7.88 0.57
N LYS A 517 1.20 -7.77 -0.71
CA LYS A 517 1.38 -8.89 -1.62
C LYS A 517 2.75 -8.82 -2.26
N TRP A 518 3.51 -9.90 -2.11
CA TRP A 518 4.70 -10.17 -2.91
C TRP A 518 4.31 -11.02 -4.11
N LEU A 519 4.41 -10.43 -5.30
CA LEU A 519 3.97 -11.02 -6.56
C LEU A 519 5.14 -11.23 -7.51
N VAL A 520 4.98 -12.16 -8.44
CA VAL A 520 5.86 -12.22 -9.62
C VAL A 520 5.58 -10.98 -10.47
N ASP A 521 6.63 -10.22 -10.78
CA ASP A 521 6.51 -9.06 -11.66
C ASP A 521 6.34 -9.51 -13.12
N PRO A 522 5.16 -9.30 -13.76
CA PRO A 522 4.93 -9.74 -15.13
C PRO A 522 5.77 -8.98 -16.16
N GLU A 523 6.35 -7.84 -15.80
CA GLU A 523 7.25 -7.06 -16.66
C GLU A 523 8.71 -7.51 -16.53
N TYR A 524 9.02 -8.36 -15.54
CA TYR A 524 10.37 -8.81 -15.25
C TYR A 524 10.74 -10.09 -16.03
N ASN A 525 11.09 -9.92 -17.31
CA ASN A 525 11.25 -11.03 -18.26
C ASN A 525 12.69 -11.58 -18.40
N THR A 526 13.68 -10.93 -17.79
CA THR A 526 15.11 -11.17 -18.04
C THR A 526 15.77 -12.08 -17.01
N TRP A 527 15.08 -12.43 -15.93
CA TRP A 527 15.59 -13.33 -14.90
C TRP A 527 15.30 -14.79 -15.24
N ALA A 528 16.33 -15.64 -15.18
CA ALA A 528 16.17 -17.08 -15.37
C ALA A 528 15.57 -17.72 -14.11
N THR A 529 14.54 -18.55 -14.27
CA THR A 529 14.09 -19.43 -13.19
C THR A 529 15.20 -20.42 -12.88
N HIS A 530 15.52 -20.55 -11.60
CA HIS A 530 16.38 -21.61 -11.13
C HIS A 530 15.59 -22.94 -11.13
N ASN A 531 16.25 -24.08 -10.93
CA ASN A 531 15.47 -25.32 -10.82
C ASN A 531 14.60 -25.29 -9.54
N GLN A 532 13.57 -26.13 -9.45
CA GLN A 532 12.61 -26.10 -8.32
C GLN A 532 13.27 -26.23 -6.92
N ALA A 533 14.42 -26.91 -6.82
CA ALA A 533 15.12 -27.05 -5.55
C ALA A 533 15.82 -25.76 -5.14
N GLU A 534 16.43 -25.05 -6.10
CA GLU A 534 17.06 -23.75 -5.89
C GLU A 534 16.01 -22.67 -5.57
N ASP A 535 14.88 -22.65 -6.28
CA ASP A 535 13.76 -21.77 -5.98
C ASP A 535 13.26 -21.98 -4.55
N ARG A 536 13.10 -23.23 -4.11
CA ARG A 536 12.71 -23.51 -2.72
C ARG A 536 13.79 -23.09 -1.71
N PHE A 537 15.07 -23.30 -2.02
CA PHE A 537 16.18 -22.92 -1.14
C PHE A 537 16.29 -21.40 -0.97
N LEU A 538 16.07 -20.65 -2.05
CA LEU A 538 16.12 -19.18 -2.07
C LEU A 538 14.79 -18.52 -1.69
N ALA A 539 13.78 -19.30 -1.28
CA ALA A 539 12.43 -18.83 -0.95
C ALA A 539 11.70 -18.13 -2.12
N PHE A 540 11.95 -18.58 -3.34
CA PHE A 540 11.32 -18.13 -4.59
C PHE A 540 11.46 -16.62 -4.83
N PRO A 541 12.69 -16.15 -5.11
CA PRO A 541 13.01 -14.71 -5.23
C PRO A 541 12.34 -14.00 -6.42
N HIS A 542 11.52 -14.71 -7.19
CA HIS A 542 10.68 -14.14 -8.25
C HIS A 542 9.59 -13.23 -7.69
N HIS A 543 9.20 -13.41 -6.41
CA HIS A 543 8.24 -12.57 -5.70
C HIS A 543 8.83 -11.21 -5.30
N SER A 544 9.19 -10.41 -6.30
CA SER A 544 9.91 -9.13 -6.13
C SER A 544 9.08 -7.91 -6.54
N LEU A 545 7.77 -8.08 -6.72
CA LEU A 545 6.81 -6.98 -6.86
C LEU A 545 6.02 -6.86 -5.57
N LEU A 546 6.29 -5.80 -4.80
CA LEU A 546 5.51 -5.46 -3.62
C LEU A 546 4.28 -4.65 -4.05
N VAL A 547 3.10 -5.10 -3.67
CA VAL A 547 1.83 -4.39 -3.90
C VAL A 547 1.09 -4.26 -2.58
N SER A 548 0.76 -3.03 -2.20
CA SER A 548 -0.12 -2.74 -1.06
C SER A 548 -1.55 -2.49 -1.53
N ARG A 549 -2.49 -3.36 -1.19
CA ARG A 549 -3.91 -3.29 -1.61
C ARG A 549 -4.84 -3.97 -0.63
N LEU A 550 -6.12 -3.59 -0.61
CA LEU A 550 -7.13 -4.34 0.14
C LEU A 550 -7.31 -5.74 -0.47
N PRO A 551 -7.40 -6.81 0.33
CA PRO A 551 -7.68 -8.14 -0.19
C PRO A 551 -9.09 -8.28 -0.77
N MET A 552 -10.05 -7.51 -0.26
CA MET A 552 -11.38 -7.31 -0.83
C MET A 552 -11.83 -5.86 -0.66
N GLY A 553 -12.44 -5.30 -1.71
CA GLY A 553 -12.94 -3.92 -1.72
C GLY A 553 -11.89 -2.89 -2.17
N PRO A 554 -12.15 -1.59 -1.94
CA PRO A 554 -13.18 -1.06 -1.04
C PRO A 554 -14.60 -1.07 -1.65
N SER A 555 -14.74 -1.16 -2.98
CA SER A 555 -16.04 -1.08 -3.68
C SER A 555 -16.93 0.09 -3.23
N GLU A 556 -16.29 1.24 -3.01
CA GLU A 556 -16.92 2.45 -2.48
C GLU A 556 -17.59 3.25 -3.60
N LEU A 557 -18.91 3.48 -3.51
CA LEU A 557 -19.62 4.37 -4.43
C LEU A 557 -19.45 5.82 -4.01
N LEU A 558 -18.55 6.54 -4.67
CA LEU A 558 -18.22 7.91 -4.35
C LEU A 558 -19.24 8.89 -4.95
N ALA A 559 -20.03 9.54 -4.10
CA ALA A 559 -21.03 10.53 -4.51
C ALA A 559 -20.40 11.76 -5.20
N PRO A 560 -21.17 12.55 -5.98
CA PRO A 560 -20.72 13.84 -6.48
C PRO A 560 -20.21 14.75 -5.35
N GLN A 561 -19.08 15.41 -5.58
CA GLN A 561 -18.32 16.20 -4.60
C GLN A 561 -17.76 15.40 -3.40
N GLY A 562 -17.87 14.07 -3.41
CA GLY A 562 -17.31 13.20 -2.37
C GLY A 562 -15.80 13.04 -2.50
N CYS A 563 -15.16 12.65 -1.39
CA CYS A 563 -13.77 12.20 -1.36
C CYS A 563 -13.67 10.79 -0.77
N PHE A 564 -12.77 9.98 -1.34
CA PHE A 564 -12.38 8.68 -0.80
C PHE A 564 -10.93 8.77 -0.32
N ASN A 565 -10.65 8.23 0.87
CA ASN A 565 -9.29 8.00 1.36
C ASN A 565 -9.07 6.49 1.47
N SER A 566 -7.94 6.01 0.96
CA SER A 566 -7.52 4.63 1.18
C SER A 566 -7.06 4.42 2.63
N PHE A 567 -6.82 3.17 3.00
CA PHE A 567 -5.98 2.83 4.14
C PHE A 567 -4.56 3.39 3.95
N THR A 568 -3.84 3.56 5.06
CA THR A 568 -2.44 4.00 5.06
C THR A 568 -1.51 2.79 5.03
N THR A 569 -0.58 2.76 4.09
CA THR A 569 0.55 1.82 4.08
C THR A 569 1.75 2.48 4.75
N PHE A 570 2.45 1.76 5.63
CA PHE A 570 3.69 2.23 6.22
C PHE A 570 4.85 1.33 5.84
N GLU A 571 5.97 1.94 5.52
CA GLU A 571 7.18 1.33 5.01
C GLU A 571 8.35 1.57 5.95
N LEU A 572 8.74 0.52 6.68
CA LEU A 572 9.90 0.52 7.57
C LEU A 572 11.07 -0.18 6.86
N LEU A 573 12.15 0.57 6.61
CA LEU A 573 13.36 0.03 5.98
C LEU A 573 14.36 -0.43 7.04
N HIS A 574 14.66 -1.71 7.05
CA HIS A 574 15.68 -2.30 7.90
C HIS A 574 17.07 -2.10 7.32
N ASP A 575 18.02 -1.74 8.16
CA ASP A 575 19.43 -1.56 7.80
C ASP A 575 20.27 -2.83 8.02
N SER A 576 19.66 -3.92 8.50
CA SER A 576 20.30 -5.20 8.85
C SER A 576 19.33 -6.38 8.73
N ASP A 577 19.90 -7.59 8.61
CA ASP A 577 19.17 -8.88 8.74
C ASP A 577 19.10 -9.38 10.19
N ASP A 578 19.73 -8.67 11.14
CA ASP A 578 19.68 -9.03 12.55
C ASP A 578 18.26 -8.91 13.12
N LYS A 579 17.70 -10.03 13.55
CA LYS A 579 16.31 -10.11 14.03
C LYS A 579 16.04 -9.17 15.20
N GLU A 580 16.97 -9.07 16.15
CA GLU A 580 16.79 -8.20 17.33
C GLU A 580 16.72 -6.73 16.90
N ARG A 581 17.61 -6.32 15.99
CA ARG A 581 17.60 -4.98 15.41
C ARG A 581 16.30 -4.67 14.65
N GLN A 582 15.82 -5.60 13.83
CA GLN A 582 14.55 -5.46 13.11
C GLN A 582 13.37 -5.32 14.09
N SER A 583 13.33 -6.14 15.14
CA SER A 583 12.32 -6.07 16.20
C SER A 583 12.37 -4.79 17.02
N LEU A 584 13.55 -4.25 17.34
CA LEU A 584 13.69 -2.94 17.97
C LEU A 584 13.16 -1.82 17.06
N ALA A 585 13.48 -1.87 15.77
CA ALA A 585 12.99 -0.91 14.80
C ALA A 585 11.45 -0.91 14.72
N HIS A 586 10.85 -2.10 14.70
CA HIS A 586 9.40 -2.29 14.68
C HIS A 586 8.71 -1.81 15.97
N ARG A 587 9.29 -2.08 17.15
CA ARG A 587 8.78 -1.54 18.43
C ARG A 587 8.86 -0.02 18.47
N ARG A 588 9.94 0.58 17.96
CA ARG A 588 10.07 2.05 17.84
C ARG A 588 9.10 2.66 16.84
N PHE A 589 8.78 1.95 15.75
CA PHE A 589 7.71 2.32 14.82
C PHE A 589 6.38 2.51 15.57
N TYR A 590 5.94 1.53 16.37
CA TYR A 590 4.68 1.66 17.11
C TYR A 590 4.73 2.75 18.20
N ARG A 591 5.84 2.91 18.93
CA ARG A 591 5.94 4.01 19.92
C ARG A 591 5.81 5.39 19.28
N THR A 592 6.31 5.55 18.05
CA THR A 592 6.30 6.84 17.35
C THR A 592 4.95 7.12 16.69
N LEU A 593 4.33 6.11 16.08
CA LEU A 593 3.13 6.27 15.25
C LEU A 593 1.82 5.86 15.93
N ALA A 594 1.91 5.25 17.12
CA ALA A 594 0.79 4.83 17.95
C ALA A 594 1.13 5.03 19.45
N PRO A 595 1.36 6.26 19.92
CA PRO A 595 1.98 6.52 21.23
C PRO A 595 1.20 5.94 22.44
N GLN A 596 -0.11 5.72 22.30
CA GLN A 596 -0.93 5.06 23.32
C GLN A 596 -0.47 3.64 23.65
N VAL A 597 0.33 2.99 22.79
CA VAL A 597 0.92 1.67 23.09
C VAL A 597 1.86 1.68 24.29
N THR A 598 2.30 2.86 24.74
CA THR A 598 3.19 3.04 25.89
C THR A 598 2.45 3.30 27.20
N GLU A 599 1.12 3.46 27.17
CA GLU A 599 0.29 3.57 28.36
C GLU A 599 0.50 2.34 29.26
N SER A 600 0.65 2.51 30.57
CA SER A 600 0.96 1.43 31.53
C SER A 600 0.10 1.57 32.77
N LEU A 601 -0.82 0.62 32.99
CA LEU A 601 -1.74 0.62 34.14
C LEU A 601 -1.71 -0.72 34.88
N LEU A 602 -1.43 -0.66 36.18
CA LEU A 602 -1.52 -1.84 37.05
C LEU A 602 -2.99 -2.17 37.32
N THR A 603 -3.43 -3.36 36.88
CA THR A 603 -4.85 -3.70 36.81
C THR A 603 -5.26 -4.73 37.85
N GLY A 604 -6.35 -4.46 38.57
CA GLY A 604 -7.08 -5.45 39.35
C GLY A 604 -8.29 -5.96 38.56
N GLY A 605 -8.42 -7.27 38.41
CA GLY A 605 -9.52 -7.91 37.69
C GLY A 605 -10.46 -8.66 38.64
N ILE A 606 -11.71 -8.22 38.74
CA ILE A 606 -12.72 -8.85 39.61
C ILE A 606 -13.76 -9.63 38.80
N THR A 607 -14.24 -10.73 39.35
CA THR A 607 -15.30 -11.57 38.76
C THR A 607 -16.59 -11.48 39.58
N SER A 608 -17.07 -10.26 39.85
CA SER A 608 -18.32 -10.05 40.61
C SER A 608 -19.03 -8.75 40.22
N HIS A 609 -20.37 -8.75 40.34
CA HIS A 609 -21.22 -7.55 40.31
C HIS A 609 -21.72 -7.16 41.71
N ASP A 610 -21.35 -7.91 42.75
CA ASP A 610 -21.79 -7.60 44.10
C ASP A 610 -21.19 -6.27 44.57
N ARG A 611 -22.06 -5.38 45.02
CA ARG A 611 -21.68 -4.02 45.43
C ARG A 611 -20.66 -4.03 46.57
N THR A 612 -20.77 -4.98 47.50
CA THR A 612 -19.90 -5.06 48.68
C THR A 612 -18.54 -5.61 48.28
N GLU A 613 -18.50 -6.69 47.49
CA GLU A 613 -17.27 -7.27 46.96
C GLU A 613 -16.50 -6.26 46.10
N LEU A 614 -17.20 -5.53 45.21
CA LEU A 614 -16.60 -4.48 44.38
C LEU A 614 -15.93 -3.39 45.24
N LYS A 615 -16.66 -2.82 46.22
CA LYS A 615 -16.11 -1.78 47.10
C LYS A 615 -14.95 -2.29 47.95
N HIS A 616 -15.03 -3.55 48.41
CA HIS A 616 -13.94 -4.17 49.16
C HIS A 616 -12.67 -4.31 48.30
N PHE A 617 -12.81 -4.84 47.08
CA PHE A 617 -11.69 -5.01 46.15
C PHE A 617 -11.07 -3.66 45.76
N ILE A 618 -11.89 -2.66 45.42
CA ILE A 618 -11.45 -1.29 45.13
C ILE A 618 -10.71 -0.66 46.32
N THR A 619 -11.14 -0.95 47.54
CA THR A 619 -10.44 -0.48 48.75
C THR A 619 -9.03 -1.07 48.83
N GLN A 620 -8.89 -2.38 48.63
CA GLN A 620 -7.56 -3.02 48.61
C GLN A 620 -6.68 -2.48 47.49
N MET A 621 -7.24 -2.27 46.29
CA MET A 621 -6.52 -1.67 45.16
C MET A 621 -5.95 -0.30 45.52
N GLY A 622 -6.73 0.58 46.16
CA GLY A 622 -6.29 1.91 46.58
C GLY A 622 -5.18 1.85 47.63
N GLU A 623 -5.23 0.90 48.55
CA GLU A 623 -4.20 0.72 49.58
C GLU A 623 -2.86 0.17 49.05
N LEU A 624 -2.92 -0.59 47.95
CA LEU A 624 -1.78 -1.22 47.29
C LEU A 624 -1.20 -0.36 46.15
N GLY A 625 -1.97 0.58 45.61
CA GLY A 625 -1.55 1.48 44.53
C GLY A 625 -1.85 0.98 43.12
N PHE A 626 -2.89 0.15 42.94
CA PHE A 626 -3.39 -0.22 41.60
C PHE A 626 -4.07 0.98 40.92
N GLU A 627 -4.14 0.96 39.59
CA GLU A 627 -4.50 2.13 38.78
C GLU A 627 -5.74 1.89 37.92
N ARG A 628 -6.05 0.63 37.58
CA ARG A 628 -7.21 0.26 36.76
C ARG A 628 -7.99 -0.90 37.36
N LEU A 629 -9.32 -0.79 37.42
CA LEU A 629 -10.24 -1.88 37.70
C LEU A 629 -10.84 -2.39 36.40
N ASP A 630 -10.84 -3.72 36.24
CA ASP A 630 -11.56 -4.40 35.18
C ASP A 630 -12.59 -5.37 35.77
N VAL A 631 -13.85 -5.25 35.33
CA VAL A 631 -14.86 -6.28 35.55
C VAL A 631 -14.67 -7.35 34.49
N MET A 632 -14.12 -8.49 34.90
CA MET A 632 -13.67 -9.55 34.00
C MET A 632 -14.84 -10.29 33.33
N ALA A 633 -14.50 -11.13 32.34
CA ALA A 633 -15.46 -12.03 31.70
C ALA A 633 -16.22 -12.93 32.69
N TRP A 634 -17.45 -13.30 32.32
CA TRP A 634 -18.41 -14.13 33.06
C TRP A 634 -19.19 -13.48 34.21
N PRO A 635 -18.88 -12.24 34.60
CA PRO A 635 -19.94 -11.26 34.93
C PRO A 635 -20.16 -10.21 33.83
N GLY A 636 -19.08 -9.60 33.32
CA GLY A 636 -19.08 -8.65 32.20
C GLY A 636 -19.96 -7.40 32.34
N ILE A 637 -19.79 -6.43 31.45
CA ILE A 637 -20.61 -5.21 31.39
C ILE A 637 -21.44 -5.20 30.11
N SER A 638 -22.70 -4.78 30.22
CA SER A 638 -23.56 -4.53 29.07
C SER A 638 -23.57 -3.03 28.80
N HIS A 639 -22.69 -2.55 27.93
CA HIS A 639 -22.51 -1.11 27.72
C HIS A 639 -23.71 -0.47 27.00
N ASP A 640 -24.59 -1.24 26.36
CA ASP A 640 -25.85 -0.77 25.78
C ASP A 640 -27.04 -0.73 26.77
N ASN A 641 -26.86 -1.22 28.00
CA ASN A 641 -27.93 -1.23 29.00
C ASN A 641 -28.08 0.11 29.71
N LEU A 642 -29.18 0.80 29.41
CA LEU A 642 -29.52 2.11 29.99
C LEU A 642 -30.59 2.06 31.09
N ASP A 643 -30.86 0.89 31.67
CA ASP A 643 -31.75 0.78 32.82
C ASP A 643 -31.27 1.68 33.99
N THR A 644 -32.22 2.32 34.66
CA THR A 644 -31.90 3.34 35.67
C THR A 644 -31.14 2.75 36.86
N ALA A 645 -31.52 1.55 37.33
CA ALA A 645 -30.86 0.91 38.46
C ALA A 645 -29.46 0.41 38.08
N TYR A 646 -29.31 -0.11 36.86
CA TYR A 646 -28.01 -0.56 36.33
C TYR A 646 -27.01 0.60 36.21
N ILE A 647 -27.44 1.72 35.59
CA ILE A 647 -26.63 2.93 35.48
C ILE A 647 -26.29 3.50 36.86
N ALA A 648 -27.24 3.54 37.79
CA ALA A 648 -27.01 4.05 39.14
C ALA A 648 -25.95 3.23 39.89
N LEU A 649 -25.99 1.89 39.78
CA LEU A 649 -24.98 1.01 40.36
C LEU A 649 -23.59 1.32 39.79
N TRP A 650 -23.43 1.33 38.47
CA TRP A 650 -22.10 1.51 37.89
C TRP A 650 -21.56 2.93 38.06
N LYS A 651 -22.43 3.95 38.08
CA LYS A 651 -22.05 5.31 38.45
C LYS A 651 -21.54 5.39 39.89
N GLU A 652 -22.21 4.72 40.83
CA GLU A 652 -21.78 4.65 42.23
C GLU A 652 -20.39 3.99 42.35
N ILE A 653 -20.20 2.83 41.70
CA ILE A 653 -18.94 2.08 41.78
C ILE A 653 -17.78 2.84 41.09
N ALA A 654 -18.02 3.39 39.90
CA ALA A 654 -17.02 4.19 39.19
C ALA A 654 -16.64 5.46 39.97
N GLY A 655 -17.61 6.12 40.61
CA GLY A 655 -17.35 7.24 41.52
C GLY A 655 -16.46 6.83 42.69
N PHE A 656 -16.76 5.70 43.34
CA PHE A 656 -15.99 5.17 44.46
C PHE A 656 -14.55 4.78 44.07
N ALA A 657 -14.35 4.23 42.87
CA ALA A 657 -13.04 3.94 42.30
C ALA A 657 -12.25 5.22 41.98
N LYS A 658 -12.92 6.22 41.37
CA LYS A 658 -12.31 7.51 41.02
C LYS A 658 -11.77 8.27 42.23
N GLU A 659 -12.48 8.25 43.36
CA GLU A 659 -12.02 8.84 44.63
C GLU A 659 -10.69 8.25 45.12
N ARG A 660 -10.30 7.06 44.65
CA ARG A 660 -9.06 6.35 44.96
C ARG A 660 -8.04 6.38 43.82
N GLY A 661 -8.28 7.18 42.79
CA GLY A 661 -7.40 7.27 41.62
C GLY A 661 -7.42 6.05 40.70
N ILE A 662 -8.47 5.21 40.79
CA ILE A 662 -8.61 4.01 39.98
C ILE A 662 -9.57 4.30 38.82
N VAL A 663 -9.09 4.13 37.59
CA VAL A 663 -9.97 4.17 36.41
C VAL A 663 -10.69 2.84 36.25
N MET A 664 -11.95 2.88 35.84
CA MET A 664 -12.82 1.71 35.79
C MET A 664 -13.28 1.40 34.37
N GLY A 665 -13.33 0.11 34.07
CA GLY A 665 -14.01 -0.43 32.89
C GLY A 665 -14.51 -1.84 33.14
N GLY A 666 -14.93 -2.50 32.07
CA GLY A 666 -15.33 -3.90 32.12
C GLY A 666 -15.36 -4.55 30.76
N TYR A 667 -15.23 -5.87 30.80
CA TYR A 667 -15.27 -6.76 29.67
C TYR A 667 -16.64 -6.77 29.00
N GLU A 668 -16.67 -6.68 27.67
CA GLU A 668 -17.83 -7.07 26.87
C GLU A 668 -17.39 -7.81 25.60
N LEU A 669 -17.99 -8.97 25.33
CA LEU A 669 -17.93 -9.61 24.01
C LEU A 669 -18.90 -8.91 23.07
N GLN A 670 -18.38 -8.06 22.19
CA GLN A 670 -19.16 -7.09 21.43
C GLN A 670 -19.88 -7.73 20.24
N VAL A 671 -19.14 -8.16 19.21
CA VAL A 671 -19.72 -8.60 17.93
C VAL A 671 -19.46 -10.08 17.61
N ALA A 672 -18.31 -10.62 17.99
CA ALA A 672 -17.91 -11.99 17.64
C ALA A 672 -18.73 -13.04 18.39
N SER A 673 -19.07 -14.14 17.70
CA SER A 673 -19.67 -15.36 18.26
C SER A 673 -20.96 -15.19 19.09
N ARG A 674 -21.62 -14.03 19.05
CA ARG A 674 -22.77 -13.72 19.92
C ARG A 674 -24.11 -13.97 19.23
N GLY A 675 -24.22 -13.61 17.95
CA GLY A 675 -25.48 -13.53 17.20
C GLY A 675 -26.49 -12.57 17.86
N ARG A 676 -27.06 -11.64 17.09
CA ARG A 676 -28.12 -10.71 17.58
C ARG A 676 -29.41 -10.85 16.76
N GLY A 677 -29.47 -11.79 15.82
CA GLY A 677 -30.65 -12.10 15.01
C GLY A 677 -30.39 -11.87 13.53
N ALA A 678 -31.14 -12.59 12.70
CA ALA A 678 -30.93 -12.63 11.25
C ALA A 678 -30.99 -11.26 10.54
N ASP A 679 -31.64 -10.26 11.15
CA ASP A 679 -31.79 -8.91 10.59
C ASP A 679 -30.50 -8.07 10.68
N VAL A 680 -29.55 -8.46 11.54
CA VAL A 680 -28.32 -7.70 11.82
C VAL A 680 -27.06 -8.55 11.74
N ASP A 681 -27.22 -9.87 11.72
CA ASP A 681 -26.14 -10.83 11.71
C ASP A 681 -25.45 -10.94 10.35
N CYS A 682 -24.14 -11.21 10.34
CA CYS A 682 -23.39 -11.45 9.11
C CYS A 682 -24.00 -12.60 8.31
N ILE A 683 -24.12 -12.39 6.99
CA ILE A 683 -24.62 -13.39 6.04
C ILE A 683 -23.44 -14.06 5.35
N ASP A 684 -23.37 -15.39 5.45
CA ASP A 684 -22.35 -16.19 4.81
C ASP A 684 -22.56 -16.18 3.28
N PRO A 685 -21.54 -15.82 2.47
CA PRO A 685 -21.68 -15.69 1.02
C PRO A 685 -21.90 -17.02 0.29
N ALA A 686 -21.50 -18.16 0.85
CA ALA A 686 -21.70 -19.47 0.22
C ALA A 686 -23.12 -20.00 0.43
N THR A 687 -23.73 -19.71 1.58
CA THR A 687 -25.05 -20.22 1.95
C THR A 687 -26.19 -19.22 1.77
N GLY A 688 -25.89 -17.92 1.75
CA GLY A 688 -26.88 -16.84 1.71
C GLY A 688 -27.72 -16.74 2.99
N LYS A 689 -27.24 -17.30 4.11
CA LYS A 689 -27.92 -17.34 5.42
C LYS A 689 -27.00 -16.78 6.51
N PRO A 690 -27.53 -16.41 7.69
CA PRO A 690 -26.69 -16.04 8.82
C PRO A 690 -25.58 -17.07 9.07
N GLY A 691 -24.34 -16.60 9.07
CA GLY A 691 -23.15 -17.40 9.30
C GLY A 691 -21.87 -16.59 9.06
N SER A 692 -20.81 -16.94 9.77
CA SER A 692 -19.51 -16.27 9.67
C SER A 692 -18.37 -17.13 10.24
N LEU A 693 -17.11 -16.69 10.09
CA LEU A 693 -15.92 -17.51 10.37
C LEU A 693 -15.76 -17.83 11.86
N PHE A 694 -16.04 -16.85 12.72
CA PHE A 694 -15.82 -16.92 14.17
C PHE A 694 -17.12 -17.23 14.93
N GLY A 695 -17.91 -18.19 14.44
CA GLY A 695 -19.30 -18.37 14.89
C GLY A 695 -20.19 -17.24 14.37
N GLN A 696 -21.42 -17.13 14.86
CA GLN A 696 -22.34 -16.10 14.37
C GLN A 696 -21.96 -14.70 14.90
N SER A 697 -21.49 -13.85 14.00
CA SER A 697 -21.12 -12.47 14.29
C SER A 697 -22.18 -11.49 13.83
N VAL A 698 -22.24 -10.33 14.51
CA VAL A 698 -23.07 -9.20 14.09
C VAL A 698 -22.37 -8.46 12.94
N CYS A 699 -23.11 -8.10 11.89
CA CYS A 699 -22.61 -7.19 10.89
C CYS A 699 -22.62 -5.76 11.47
N VAL A 700 -21.44 -5.19 11.73
CA VAL A 700 -21.33 -3.83 12.29
C VAL A 700 -21.86 -2.76 11.33
N ALA A 701 -21.96 -3.08 10.03
CA ALA A 701 -22.59 -2.24 9.02
C ALA A 701 -24.12 -2.49 8.86
N SER A 702 -24.75 -3.21 9.78
CA SER A 702 -26.21 -3.38 9.84
C SER A 702 -26.88 -2.26 10.67
N GLY A 703 -28.21 -2.30 10.79
CA GLY A 703 -28.96 -1.38 11.68
C GLY A 703 -28.63 -1.53 13.16
N TRP A 704 -27.88 -2.57 13.56
CA TRP A 704 -27.41 -2.75 14.93
C TRP A 704 -26.57 -1.56 15.41
N LYS A 705 -25.68 -1.03 14.57
CA LYS A 705 -24.79 0.08 14.95
C LYS A 705 -25.55 1.35 15.35
N ASP A 706 -26.71 1.58 14.73
CA ASP A 706 -27.55 2.76 14.93
C ASP A 706 -28.26 2.73 16.30
N THR A 707 -28.29 1.57 16.95
CA THR A 707 -28.90 1.39 18.28
C THR A 707 -27.83 1.16 19.36
N TYR A 708 -26.85 0.30 19.11
CA TYR A 708 -25.84 -0.09 20.09
C TYR A 708 -24.87 1.05 20.42
N TYR A 709 -24.18 1.63 19.44
CA TYR A 709 -23.14 2.65 19.74
C TYR A 709 -23.72 3.92 20.39
N PRO A 710 -24.88 4.46 19.99
CA PRO A 710 -25.49 5.56 20.71
C PRO A 710 -25.88 5.21 22.15
N ALA A 711 -26.31 3.98 22.44
CA ALA A 711 -26.58 3.53 23.80
C ALA A 711 -25.29 3.37 24.60
N MET A 712 -24.27 2.75 24.00
CA MET A 712 -22.92 2.59 24.55
C MET A 712 -22.31 3.93 24.98
N TRP A 713 -22.36 4.96 24.13
CA TRP A 713 -21.84 6.28 24.48
C TRP A 713 -22.61 6.92 25.64
N LYS A 714 -23.94 6.79 25.66
CA LYS A 714 -24.77 7.26 26.78
C LYS A 714 -24.44 6.54 28.10
N PHE A 715 -24.10 5.25 28.04
CA PHE A 715 -23.65 4.50 29.22
C PHE A 715 -22.36 5.11 29.76
N PHE A 716 -21.32 5.26 28.93
CA PHE A 716 -20.04 5.87 29.33
C PHE A 716 -20.23 7.27 29.92
N ASP A 717 -21.04 8.12 29.26
CA ASP A 717 -21.32 9.49 29.72
C ASP A 717 -22.02 9.52 31.09
N ARG A 718 -22.84 8.51 31.40
CA ARG A 718 -23.64 8.46 32.64
C ARG A 718 -22.92 7.76 33.80
N THR A 719 -22.03 6.81 33.51
CA THR A 719 -21.33 6.02 34.53
C THR A 719 -19.94 6.57 34.85
N GLY A 720 -19.26 7.21 33.90
CA GLY A 720 -17.91 7.74 34.07
C GLY A 720 -16.81 6.68 33.91
N PHE A 721 -17.11 5.57 33.24
CA PHE A 721 -16.11 4.57 32.85
C PHE A 721 -15.07 5.19 31.89
N MET A 722 -13.80 4.80 32.06
CA MET A 722 -12.66 5.38 31.33
C MET A 722 -11.83 4.32 30.58
N THR A 723 -12.27 3.06 30.58
CA THR A 723 -11.68 1.99 29.78
C THR A 723 -12.79 1.14 29.18
N TYR A 724 -12.61 0.74 27.93
CA TYR A 724 -13.53 -0.15 27.23
C TYR A 724 -12.77 -1.41 26.84
N ASN A 725 -13.00 -2.49 27.59
CA ASN A 725 -12.31 -3.76 27.39
C ASN A 725 -13.13 -4.59 26.40
N ILE A 726 -12.92 -4.30 25.13
CA ILE A 726 -13.68 -4.88 24.03
C ILE A 726 -13.08 -6.24 23.69
N ASP A 727 -13.88 -7.29 23.85
CA ASP A 727 -13.58 -8.59 23.26
C ASP A 727 -14.46 -8.80 22.01
N GLY A 728 -13.90 -9.48 21.03
CA GLY A 728 -14.48 -9.65 19.70
C GLY A 728 -15.05 -8.35 19.14
N PRO A 729 -14.26 -7.26 18.98
CA PRO A 729 -14.62 -6.13 18.12
C PRO A 729 -14.75 -6.60 16.66
N TYR A 730 -14.92 -5.69 15.71
CA TYR A 730 -14.89 -6.10 14.30
C TYR A 730 -13.57 -6.83 13.99
N HIS A 731 -13.67 -8.11 13.65
CA HIS A 731 -12.54 -9.04 13.56
C HIS A 731 -12.32 -9.58 12.14
N GLY A 732 -12.97 -8.97 11.15
CA GLY A 732 -12.75 -9.27 9.73
C GLY A 732 -13.82 -10.10 9.04
N ASP A 733 -14.93 -10.42 9.71
CA ASP A 733 -16.02 -11.16 9.05
C ASP A 733 -16.60 -10.38 7.86
N VAL A 734 -16.89 -11.11 6.79
CA VAL A 734 -17.65 -10.60 5.64
C VAL A 734 -19.14 -10.69 5.86
N CYS A 735 -19.89 -9.86 5.13
CA CYS A 735 -21.33 -9.94 5.09
C CYS A 735 -21.83 -9.85 3.65
N ALA A 736 -22.52 -10.90 3.17
CA ALA A 736 -23.13 -10.94 1.85
C ALA A 736 -24.52 -10.26 1.79
N SER A 737 -24.97 -9.65 2.88
CA SER A 737 -26.26 -8.96 2.91
C SER A 737 -26.28 -7.82 1.90
N VAL A 738 -27.41 -7.67 1.20
CA VAL A 738 -27.70 -6.54 0.30
C VAL A 738 -28.80 -5.62 0.86
N ILE A 739 -29.26 -5.92 2.07
CA ILE A 739 -30.34 -5.18 2.75
C ILE A 739 -29.86 -4.48 4.03
N HIS A 740 -28.63 -4.75 4.48
CA HIS A 740 -28.05 -4.03 5.60
C HIS A 740 -27.78 -2.57 5.21
N PRO A 741 -28.13 -1.59 6.06
CA PRO A 741 -28.20 -0.19 5.66
C PRO A 741 -26.85 0.48 5.34
N HIS A 742 -25.72 -0.04 5.83
CA HIS A 742 -24.43 0.67 5.75
C HIS A 742 -23.37 -0.03 4.90
N HIS A 743 -23.75 -1.05 4.12
CA HIS A 743 -22.94 -1.59 3.02
C HIS A 743 -23.88 -2.11 1.91
N TYR A 744 -23.39 -2.14 0.67
CA TYR A 744 -24.22 -2.46 -0.51
C TYR A 744 -24.10 -3.92 -0.96
N SER A 745 -22.95 -4.53 -0.71
CA SER A 745 -22.60 -5.83 -1.26
C SER A 745 -21.60 -6.57 -0.37
N LEU A 746 -21.18 -7.76 -0.82
CA LEU A 746 -20.06 -8.48 -0.23
C LEU A 746 -18.76 -7.66 -0.30
N ASN A 747 -18.48 -7.02 -1.44
CA ASN A 747 -17.16 -6.46 -1.75
C ASN A 747 -16.80 -5.21 -0.92
N ASP A 748 -17.79 -4.47 -0.41
CA ASP A 748 -17.59 -3.31 0.47
C ASP A 748 -17.82 -3.65 1.96
N SER A 749 -18.33 -4.85 2.27
CA SER A 749 -18.76 -5.22 3.62
C SER A 749 -17.64 -5.12 4.67
N GLN A 750 -16.42 -5.61 4.37
CA GLN A 750 -15.32 -5.50 5.34
C GLN A 750 -14.83 -4.07 5.49
N TRP A 751 -14.72 -3.34 4.38
CA TRP A 751 -14.30 -1.94 4.37
C TRP A 751 -15.23 -1.10 5.26
N LYS A 752 -16.55 -1.24 5.10
CA LYS A 752 -17.54 -0.48 5.89
C LYS A 752 -17.59 -0.86 7.36
N GLN A 753 -17.43 -2.13 7.68
CA GLN A 753 -17.37 -2.59 9.07
C GLN A 753 -16.08 -2.13 9.77
N TRP A 754 -14.93 -2.22 9.09
CA TRP A 754 -13.66 -1.68 9.58
C TRP A 754 -13.74 -0.17 9.82
N GLN A 755 -14.26 0.60 8.86
CA GLN A 755 -14.45 2.05 9.02
C GLN A 755 -15.26 2.39 10.27
N THR A 756 -16.36 1.66 10.51
CA THR A 756 -17.19 1.87 11.71
C THR A 756 -16.42 1.55 13.00
N GLN A 757 -15.61 0.49 13.01
CA GLN A 757 -14.78 0.15 14.18
C GLN A 757 -13.72 1.24 14.43
N VAL A 758 -13.06 1.74 13.39
CA VAL A 758 -12.07 2.83 13.50
C VAL A 758 -12.71 4.11 14.05
N GLU A 759 -13.92 4.47 13.62
CA GLU A 759 -14.67 5.61 14.19
C GLU A 759 -14.86 5.48 15.71
N VAL A 760 -15.20 4.28 16.18
CA VAL A 760 -15.35 4.00 17.62
C VAL A 760 -14.03 4.17 18.36
N LEU A 761 -12.92 3.64 17.82
CA LEU A 761 -11.60 3.75 18.44
C LEU A 761 -11.09 5.19 18.49
N HIS A 762 -11.30 5.96 17.41
CA HIS A 762 -10.94 7.37 17.38
C HIS A 762 -11.74 8.19 18.41
N GLU A 763 -13.02 7.86 18.61
CA GLU A 763 -13.84 8.51 19.64
C GLU A 763 -13.40 8.09 21.06
N LEU A 764 -12.98 6.83 21.29
CA LEU A 764 -12.36 6.43 22.57
C LEU A 764 -11.11 7.25 22.87
N GLN A 765 -10.25 7.46 21.86
CA GLN A 765 -9.03 8.25 22.03
C GLN A 765 -9.33 9.73 22.28
N LYS A 766 -10.28 10.32 21.55
CA LYS A 766 -10.81 11.67 21.81
C LYS A 766 -11.36 11.84 23.24
N ARG A 767 -11.98 10.80 23.78
CA ARG A 767 -12.50 10.76 25.16
C ARG A 767 -11.43 10.45 26.21
N ASN A 768 -10.18 10.28 25.82
CA ASN A 768 -9.07 9.92 26.70
C ASN A 768 -9.24 8.58 27.42
N MET A 769 -9.90 7.63 26.77
CA MET A 769 -10.12 6.30 27.34
C MET A 769 -8.94 5.38 27.05
N TYR A 770 -8.76 4.37 27.90
CA TYR A 770 -7.85 3.24 27.66
C TYR A 770 -8.60 2.15 26.87
N ALA A 771 -7.99 1.61 25.81
CA ALA A 771 -8.68 0.73 24.85
C ALA A 771 -7.92 -0.58 24.63
N PRO A 772 -8.00 -1.54 25.56
CA PRO A 772 -7.45 -2.88 25.37
C PRO A 772 -8.44 -3.72 24.54
N MET A 773 -7.92 -4.47 23.58
CA MET A 773 -8.70 -5.40 22.76
C MET A 773 -7.81 -6.55 22.27
N PRO A 774 -8.36 -7.74 21.95
CA PRO A 774 -7.56 -8.86 21.46
C PRO A 774 -7.07 -8.63 20.02
N ASP A 775 -7.83 -7.96 19.18
CA ASP A 775 -7.51 -7.76 17.76
C ASP A 775 -6.45 -6.68 17.54
N TRP A 776 -5.88 -6.60 16.33
CA TRP A 776 -4.77 -5.70 16.01
C TRP A 776 -5.24 -4.38 15.39
N TYR A 777 -5.40 -3.33 16.19
CA TYR A 777 -5.84 -1.99 15.80
C TYR A 777 -4.92 -0.88 16.34
N PHE A 778 -3.64 -1.17 16.61
CA PHE A 778 -2.72 -0.20 17.22
C PHE A 778 -2.60 1.11 16.44
N LEU A 779 -2.56 1.06 15.11
CA LEU A 779 -2.50 2.25 14.25
C LEU A 779 -3.82 3.03 14.17
N ASN A 780 -4.88 2.57 14.86
CA ASN A 780 -6.18 3.26 15.00
C ASN A 780 -6.53 3.59 16.47
N GLY A 781 -5.58 3.48 17.41
CA GLY A 781 -5.82 3.87 18.80
C GLY A 781 -6.07 2.74 19.80
N GLN A 782 -5.72 1.49 19.50
CA GLN A 782 -5.66 0.45 20.54
C GLN A 782 -4.48 0.68 21.50
N SER A 783 -4.67 0.44 22.81
CA SER A 783 -3.60 0.55 23.82
C SER A 783 -2.85 -0.77 24.01
N ALA A 784 -3.54 -1.92 24.05
CA ALA A 784 -2.92 -3.23 24.32
C ALA A 784 -3.74 -4.41 23.76
N THR A 785 -3.08 -5.55 23.59
CA THR A 785 -3.64 -6.88 23.33
C THR A 785 -3.01 -7.91 24.28
N GLY A 786 -3.35 -9.20 24.17
CA GLY A 786 -2.66 -10.27 24.89
C GLY A 786 -1.20 -10.41 24.45
N MET A 787 -0.27 -10.64 25.40
CA MET A 787 1.13 -10.91 25.07
C MET A 787 1.26 -12.13 24.13
N GLY A 788 0.43 -13.13 24.42
CA GLY A 788 0.31 -14.41 23.73
C GLY A 788 -0.01 -15.44 24.80
N TYR A 789 -1.15 -16.12 24.72
CA TYR A 789 -1.45 -17.25 25.61
C TYR A 789 -2.54 -18.11 24.99
N ARG A 790 -2.58 -19.38 25.38
CA ARG A 790 -3.77 -20.21 25.18
C ARG A 790 -4.61 -20.16 26.44
N GLU A 791 -5.91 -19.90 26.32
CA GLU A 791 -6.80 -19.91 27.48
C GLU A 791 -6.71 -21.22 28.29
N ALA A 792 -6.51 -22.36 27.63
CA ALA A 792 -6.28 -23.64 28.29
C ALA A 792 -5.08 -23.63 29.26
N SER A 793 -4.07 -22.78 29.03
CA SER A 793 -2.92 -22.63 29.94
C SER A 793 -3.31 -22.04 31.30
N ALA A 794 -4.47 -21.37 31.39
CA ALA A 794 -5.02 -20.89 32.66
C ALA A 794 -5.40 -22.01 33.64
N ASN A 795 -5.53 -23.26 33.15
CA ASN A 795 -5.85 -24.43 33.98
C ASN A 795 -4.60 -25.20 34.45
N LEU A 796 -3.40 -24.72 34.13
CA LEU A 796 -2.15 -25.33 34.59
C LEU A 796 -1.85 -24.94 36.04
N THR A 797 -0.94 -25.67 36.69
CA THR A 797 -0.47 -25.27 38.03
C THR A 797 0.28 -23.93 37.97
N PRO A 798 0.28 -23.11 39.04
CA PRO A 798 1.02 -21.85 39.08
C PRO A 798 2.48 -21.97 38.62
N GLN A 799 3.19 -23.04 39.02
CA GLN A 799 4.58 -23.26 38.62
C GLN A 799 4.74 -23.43 37.10
N GLN A 800 3.84 -24.18 36.45
CA GLN A 800 3.83 -24.35 35.01
C GLN A 800 3.50 -23.03 34.30
N GLN A 801 2.55 -22.26 34.85
CA GLN A 801 2.19 -20.94 34.33
C GLN A 801 3.37 -19.95 34.38
N LEU A 802 4.24 -20.02 35.39
CA LEU A 802 5.42 -19.14 35.49
C LEU A 802 6.37 -19.30 34.29
N LEU A 803 6.87 -20.51 34.05
CA LEU A 803 7.82 -20.75 32.95
C LEU A 803 7.18 -20.49 31.58
N LEU A 804 5.94 -20.95 31.36
CA LEU A 804 5.20 -20.67 30.14
C LEU A 804 4.95 -19.17 29.95
N GLY A 805 4.63 -18.46 31.02
CA GLY A 805 4.47 -17.01 31.00
C GLY A 805 5.74 -16.29 30.57
N ARG A 806 6.92 -16.74 31.02
CA ARG A 806 8.20 -16.17 30.53
C ARG A 806 8.46 -16.48 29.06
N GLN A 807 8.07 -17.67 28.58
CA GLN A 807 8.13 -17.98 27.15
C GLN A 807 7.19 -17.09 26.34
N TYR A 808 5.96 -16.85 26.80
CA TYR A 808 5.02 -15.95 26.14
C TYR A 808 5.52 -14.52 26.08
N ILE A 809 6.12 -14.02 27.17
CA ILE A 809 6.77 -12.70 27.18
C ILE A 809 7.90 -12.67 26.16
N TYR A 810 8.83 -13.63 26.22
CA TYR A 810 9.96 -13.72 25.28
C TYR A 810 9.49 -13.78 23.81
N ASP A 811 8.49 -14.61 23.51
CA ASP A 811 8.01 -14.79 22.14
C ASP A 811 7.21 -13.57 21.66
N GLY A 812 6.39 -12.97 22.54
CA GLY A 812 5.55 -11.81 22.22
C GLY A 812 6.33 -10.52 22.01
N THR A 813 7.43 -10.32 22.74
CA THR A 813 8.22 -9.07 22.70
C THR A 813 9.14 -8.93 21.49
N TRP A 814 9.17 -9.92 20.59
CA TRP A 814 9.77 -9.77 19.25
C TRP A 814 8.96 -8.80 18.36
N HIS A 815 7.66 -8.68 18.58
CA HIS A 815 6.78 -7.78 17.81
C HIS A 815 6.15 -6.69 18.68
N LYS A 816 5.93 -6.96 19.96
CA LYS A 816 5.26 -6.04 20.89
C LYS A 816 6.28 -5.30 21.76
N THR A 817 6.01 -4.03 22.07
CA THR A 817 6.60 -3.44 23.28
C THR A 817 6.04 -4.19 24.50
N PRO A 818 6.71 -4.20 25.66
CA PRO A 818 6.12 -4.83 26.85
C PRO A 818 4.71 -4.35 27.15
N THR A 819 4.46 -3.05 27.05
CA THR A 819 3.17 -2.40 27.32
C THR A 819 2.08 -2.71 26.30
N MET A 820 2.41 -3.17 25.10
CA MET A 820 1.41 -3.66 24.13
C MET A 820 0.83 -5.02 24.52
N GLY A 821 1.54 -5.82 25.33
CA GLY A 821 1.17 -7.19 25.68
C GLY A 821 0.68 -7.31 27.12
N GLY A 822 -0.55 -7.79 27.29
CA GLY A 822 -1.14 -8.09 28.58
C GLY A 822 -0.92 -9.53 29.04
N MET A 823 -0.76 -9.68 30.36
CA MET A 823 -0.64 -10.97 31.05
C MET A 823 -1.49 -10.96 32.32
N VAL A 824 -2.04 -12.13 32.67
CA VAL A 824 -2.95 -12.28 33.81
C VAL A 824 -2.32 -13.16 34.88
N LEU A 825 -2.15 -12.61 36.09
CA LEU A 825 -1.83 -13.39 37.29
C LEU A 825 -3.12 -13.84 37.96
N GLN A 826 -3.32 -15.15 38.04
CA GLN A 826 -4.55 -15.74 38.57
C GLN A 826 -4.43 -16.05 40.05
N LEU A 827 -5.20 -15.34 40.88
CA LEU A 827 -5.38 -15.69 42.29
C LEU A 827 -6.47 -16.76 42.46
N VAL A 828 -7.47 -16.72 41.57
CA VAL A 828 -8.52 -17.73 41.45
C VAL A 828 -8.50 -18.29 40.03
N GLY A 829 -8.76 -19.59 39.88
CA GLY A 829 -8.69 -20.26 38.58
C GLY A 829 -9.70 -19.70 37.57
N PHE A 830 -9.35 -19.73 36.28
CA PHE A 830 -10.19 -19.17 35.23
C PHE A 830 -11.41 -20.04 34.92
N TYR A 831 -11.22 -21.35 34.71
CA TYR A 831 -12.29 -22.32 34.41
C TYR A 831 -12.49 -23.38 35.49
N THR A 832 -11.74 -23.29 36.59
CA THR A 832 -11.76 -24.30 37.66
C THR A 832 -11.54 -23.67 39.03
N ASN A 833 -12.16 -24.27 40.04
CA ASN A 833 -11.93 -23.96 41.45
C ASN A 833 -10.98 -24.98 42.09
N ASP A 834 -10.22 -25.74 41.30
CA ASP A 834 -9.21 -26.66 41.82
C ASP A 834 -8.12 -25.87 42.58
N PRO A 835 -7.87 -26.20 43.87
CA PRO A 835 -6.91 -25.47 44.69
C PRO A 835 -5.46 -25.56 44.18
N ARG A 836 -5.17 -26.46 43.22
CA ARG A 836 -3.85 -26.57 42.57
C ARG A 836 -3.62 -25.53 41.47
N VAL A 837 -4.67 -24.85 41.00
CA VAL A 837 -4.62 -23.89 39.89
C VAL A 837 -4.63 -22.45 40.37
N GLY A 838 -5.36 -22.16 41.46
CA GLY A 838 -5.38 -20.84 42.11
C GLY A 838 -4.30 -20.65 43.17
N LEU A 839 -4.32 -19.49 43.82
CA LEU A 839 -3.43 -19.13 44.94
C LEU A 839 -4.20 -18.89 46.25
N GLU A 840 -5.52 -19.03 46.27
CA GLU A 840 -6.31 -18.90 47.51
C GLU A 840 -6.20 -20.17 48.39
N PRO A 841 -6.05 -20.04 49.73
CA PRO A 841 -5.80 -18.80 50.49
C PRO A 841 -4.42 -18.20 50.19
N LEU A 842 -4.35 -16.87 50.08
CA LEU A 842 -3.15 -16.17 49.60
C LEU A 842 -1.98 -16.28 50.58
N ALA A 843 -2.25 -16.21 51.89
CA ALA A 843 -1.23 -16.34 52.92
C ALA A 843 -0.48 -17.68 52.87
N ASP A 844 -1.19 -18.77 52.54
CA ASP A 844 -0.62 -20.11 52.41
C ASP A 844 0.23 -20.27 51.14
N ASN A 845 0.10 -19.34 50.18
CA ASN A 845 0.79 -19.36 48.89
C ASN A 845 1.68 -18.12 48.68
N LEU A 846 2.09 -17.44 49.74
CA LEU A 846 2.76 -16.13 49.68
C LEU A 846 3.99 -16.12 48.76
N SER A 847 4.87 -17.12 48.85
CA SER A 847 6.08 -17.22 48.00
C SER A 847 5.75 -17.43 46.51
N ARG A 848 4.68 -18.19 46.20
CA ARG A 848 4.22 -18.38 44.82
C ARG A 848 3.60 -17.11 44.28
N TYR A 849 2.80 -16.42 45.09
CA TYR A 849 2.23 -15.12 44.72
C TYR A 849 3.34 -14.09 44.47
N GLU A 850 4.33 -14.02 45.34
CA GLU A 850 5.48 -13.13 45.18
C GLU A 850 6.24 -13.39 43.87
N THR A 851 6.59 -14.64 43.59
CA THR A 851 7.33 -15.00 42.37
C THR A 851 6.53 -14.67 41.11
N GLY A 852 5.22 -14.97 41.11
CA GLY A 852 4.32 -14.61 40.03
C GLY A 852 4.19 -13.11 39.85
N LEU A 853 3.98 -12.36 40.93
CA LEU A 853 3.86 -10.92 40.90
C LEU A 853 5.15 -10.27 40.36
N PHE A 854 6.31 -10.66 40.89
CA PHE A 854 7.59 -10.16 40.43
C PHE A 854 7.79 -10.43 38.94
N GLN A 855 7.53 -11.64 38.45
CA GLN A 855 7.70 -11.96 37.03
C GLN A 855 6.92 -11.03 36.10
N HIS A 856 5.66 -10.75 36.42
CA HIS A 856 4.81 -9.93 35.56
C HIS A 856 5.18 -8.44 35.64
N LEU A 857 5.55 -7.96 36.82
CA LEU A 857 6.02 -6.58 36.99
C LEU A 857 7.38 -6.37 36.33
N ALA A 858 8.32 -7.31 36.53
CA ALA A 858 9.67 -7.25 36.00
C ALA A 858 9.72 -7.40 34.47
N SER A 859 8.66 -7.88 33.82
CA SER A 859 8.57 -7.93 32.36
C SER A 859 8.04 -6.65 31.73
N GLY A 860 7.43 -5.73 32.49
CA GLY A 860 6.82 -4.53 31.93
C GLY A 860 5.48 -4.73 31.23
N CYS A 861 4.98 -5.96 31.19
CA CYS A 861 3.71 -6.28 30.55
C CYS A 861 2.51 -5.59 31.23
N GLN A 862 1.37 -5.46 30.52
CA GLN A 862 0.13 -5.01 31.17
C GLN A 862 -0.37 -6.09 32.12
N LEU A 863 -0.09 -5.92 33.41
CA LEU A 863 -0.49 -6.86 34.44
C LEU A 863 -1.94 -6.66 34.85
N THR A 864 -2.72 -7.74 34.75
CA THR A 864 -3.99 -7.90 35.45
C THR A 864 -3.88 -8.98 36.53
N ILE A 865 -4.16 -8.64 37.79
CA ILE A 865 -4.31 -9.62 38.87
C ILE A 865 -5.78 -9.99 39.02
N ARG A 866 -6.14 -11.23 38.70
CA ARG A 866 -7.52 -11.73 38.71
C ARG A 866 -7.86 -12.41 40.04
N GLY A 867 -8.82 -11.88 40.79
CA GLY A 867 -9.23 -12.43 42.09
C GLY A 867 -10.47 -11.77 42.70
N LYS A 868 -10.92 -12.27 43.85
CA LYS A 868 -11.98 -11.64 44.68
C LYS A 868 -11.43 -10.65 45.71
N ARG A 869 -10.13 -10.75 46.00
CA ARG A 869 -9.32 -9.89 46.87
C ARG A 869 -7.87 -9.95 46.39
N LEU A 870 -7.06 -8.97 46.78
CA LEU A 870 -5.64 -8.86 46.45
C LEU A 870 -4.73 -9.26 47.62
N TYR A 871 -5.23 -9.22 48.86
CA TYR A 871 -4.59 -9.75 50.05
C TYR A 871 -5.64 -10.26 51.07
N ASP A 872 -5.19 -11.14 51.97
CA ASP A 872 -5.99 -11.74 53.05
C ASP A 872 -5.41 -11.50 54.46
N THR A 873 -4.12 -11.20 54.55
CA THR A 873 -3.40 -10.90 55.80
C THR A 873 -2.52 -9.64 55.64
N PRO A 874 -2.05 -9.04 56.76
CA PRO A 874 -1.07 -7.95 56.70
C PRO A 874 0.21 -8.30 55.95
N ASP A 875 0.67 -9.56 56.03
CA ASP A 875 1.89 -10.02 55.36
C ASP A 875 1.70 -10.09 53.85
N THR A 876 0.57 -10.65 53.39
CA THR A 876 0.20 -10.65 51.97
C THR A 876 0.10 -9.21 51.44
N LYS A 877 -0.51 -8.30 52.21
CA LYS A 877 -0.59 -6.87 51.86
C LYS A 877 0.78 -6.22 51.73
N ALA A 878 1.67 -6.48 52.69
CA ALA A 878 3.02 -5.93 52.70
C ALA A 878 3.83 -6.40 51.48
N MET A 879 3.75 -7.69 51.14
CA MET A 879 4.42 -8.27 49.96
C MET A 879 3.93 -7.62 48.66
N VAL A 880 2.61 -7.56 48.44
CA VAL A 880 2.07 -6.97 47.20
C VAL A 880 2.43 -5.49 47.11
N LYS A 881 2.29 -4.74 48.21
CA LYS A 881 2.62 -3.32 48.25
C LYS A 881 4.10 -3.05 47.96
N HIS A 882 5.00 -3.90 48.46
CA HIS A 882 6.43 -3.80 48.19
C HIS A 882 6.73 -3.89 46.68
N TRP A 883 6.22 -4.92 46.02
CA TRP A 883 6.50 -5.12 44.59
C TRP A 883 5.80 -4.11 43.68
N ILE A 884 4.59 -3.66 44.03
CA ILE A 884 3.92 -2.57 43.32
C ILE A 884 4.73 -1.27 43.44
N ALA A 885 5.26 -0.95 44.62
CA ALA A 885 6.13 0.21 44.81
C ALA A 885 7.44 0.08 44.02
N TRP A 886 8.06 -1.10 44.00
CA TRP A 886 9.27 -1.39 43.21
C TRP A 886 9.02 -1.16 41.71
N PHE A 887 7.92 -1.68 41.16
CA PHE A 887 7.57 -1.45 39.76
C PHE A 887 7.40 0.04 39.46
N LYS A 888 6.69 0.78 40.31
CA LYS A 888 6.50 2.23 40.12
C LYS A 888 7.82 3.01 40.18
N GLN A 889 8.75 2.60 41.04
CA GLN A 889 10.07 3.21 41.13
C GLN A 889 10.89 3.01 39.84
N TYR A 890 10.79 1.84 39.21
CA TYR A 890 11.58 1.48 38.02
C TYR A 890 10.74 1.42 36.73
N ARG A 891 9.55 2.02 36.73
CA ARG A 891 8.58 1.91 35.63
C ARG A 891 9.20 2.28 34.30
N ASP A 892 9.94 3.38 34.24
CA ASP A 892 10.54 3.90 33.01
C ASP A 892 11.44 2.87 32.30
N ILE A 893 12.30 2.15 33.05
CA ILE A 893 13.16 1.11 32.45
C ILE A 893 12.37 -0.19 32.23
N LEU A 894 11.46 -0.57 33.13
CA LEU A 894 10.70 -1.81 33.02
C LEU A 894 9.70 -1.80 31.85
N THR A 895 9.22 -0.65 31.40
CA THR A 895 8.34 -0.53 30.22
C THR A 895 9.10 -0.24 28.92
N SER A 896 10.44 -0.24 28.96
CA SER A 896 11.32 -0.04 27.81
C SER A 896 11.50 -1.34 26.99
N ASP A 897 12.44 -1.36 26.03
CA ASP A 897 12.62 -2.54 25.17
C ASP A 897 13.34 -3.68 25.87
N ILE A 898 12.92 -4.91 25.56
CA ILE A 898 13.59 -6.13 25.99
C ILE A 898 14.52 -6.63 24.88
N ILE A 899 15.76 -6.97 25.24
CA ILE A 899 16.72 -7.71 24.42
C ILE A 899 16.64 -9.20 24.76
N HIS A 900 16.52 -10.04 23.73
CA HIS A 900 16.31 -11.47 23.88
C HIS A 900 17.65 -12.21 24.03
N ILE A 901 18.05 -12.49 25.28
CA ILE A 901 19.31 -13.20 25.57
C ILE A 901 19.18 -14.71 25.31
N GLY A 902 18.08 -15.32 25.78
CA GLY A 902 17.81 -16.73 25.58
C GLY A 902 16.36 -17.08 25.92
N ARG A 903 15.76 -17.94 25.10
CA ARG A 903 14.38 -18.38 25.32
C ARG A 903 14.32 -19.30 26.56
N PRO A 904 13.46 -19.03 27.55
CA PRO A 904 13.35 -19.87 28.75
C PRO A 904 13.05 -21.33 28.42
N ASP A 905 13.81 -22.26 29.00
CA ASP A 905 13.65 -23.71 28.79
C ASP A 905 13.53 -24.53 30.09
N GLY A 906 13.67 -23.88 31.24
CA GLY A 906 13.56 -24.50 32.55
C GLY A 906 14.80 -25.27 33.02
N ARG A 907 15.94 -25.17 32.31
CA ARG A 907 17.17 -25.94 32.63
C ARG A 907 18.31 -25.10 33.20
N ASP A 908 18.23 -23.78 33.09
CA ASP A 908 19.26 -22.85 33.52
C ASP A 908 18.61 -21.50 33.92
N ILE A 909 19.42 -20.51 34.30
CA ILE A 909 18.96 -19.15 34.61
C ILE A 909 18.30 -18.52 33.37
N ASP A 910 17.06 -18.09 33.52
CA ASP A 910 16.34 -17.29 32.54
C ASP A 910 16.73 -15.82 32.70
N LEU A 911 17.16 -15.16 31.63
CA LEU A 911 17.59 -13.76 31.63
C LEU A 911 16.71 -12.89 30.72
N MET A 912 16.33 -11.72 31.22
CA MET A 912 15.61 -10.69 30.48
C MET A 912 16.30 -9.36 30.69
N LEU A 913 16.67 -8.67 29.62
CA LEU A 913 17.36 -7.39 29.71
C LEU A 913 16.49 -6.28 29.14
N HIS A 914 16.04 -5.38 30.01
CA HIS A 914 15.47 -4.10 29.59
C HIS A 914 16.58 -3.14 29.20
N VAL A 915 16.37 -2.37 28.14
CA VAL A 915 17.32 -1.38 27.61
C VAL A 915 16.60 -0.08 27.25
N ASN A 916 17.23 1.05 27.57
CA ASN A 916 16.80 2.36 27.14
C ASN A 916 18.00 3.32 27.11
N PRO A 917 18.47 3.74 25.92
CA PRO A 917 19.64 4.61 25.81
C PRO A 917 19.38 6.05 26.27
N ASP A 918 18.14 6.48 26.41
CA ASP A 918 17.78 7.90 26.60
C ASP A 918 17.54 8.27 28.07
N ILE A 919 17.53 7.30 28.99
CA ILE A 919 17.30 7.52 30.42
C ILE A 919 18.56 7.27 31.26
N ARG A 920 18.55 7.71 32.51
CA ARG A 920 19.66 7.49 33.46
C ARG A 920 19.88 6.01 33.75
N ASP A 921 18.79 5.32 34.03
CA ASP A 921 18.76 3.90 34.37
C ASP A 921 18.71 3.09 33.07
N LYS A 922 19.83 3.06 32.35
CA LYS A 922 19.93 2.64 30.93
C LYS A 922 19.63 1.17 30.67
N GLY A 923 19.70 0.33 31.69
CA GLY A 923 19.33 -1.08 31.56
C GLY A 923 18.89 -1.69 32.88
N MET A 924 18.12 -2.77 32.81
CA MET A 924 17.81 -3.60 33.95
C MET A 924 17.84 -5.08 33.53
N LEU A 925 18.78 -5.83 34.11
CA LEU A 925 18.84 -7.28 33.93
C LEU A 925 17.98 -7.95 35.00
N ILE A 926 17.00 -8.72 34.57
CA ILE A 926 16.16 -9.58 35.40
C ILE A 926 16.63 -11.02 35.22
N ALA A 927 16.70 -11.76 36.33
CA ALA A 927 17.14 -13.15 36.33
C ALA A 927 16.23 -14.03 37.19
N PHE A 928 15.90 -15.22 36.66
CA PHE A 928 15.12 -16.24 37.36
C PHE A 928 15.88 -17.57 37.34
N ASN A 929 15.84 -18.31 38.44
CA ASN A 929 16.27 -19.69 38.47
C ASN A 929 15.04 -20.62 38.52
N PRO A 930 14.63 -21.23 37.39
CA PRO A 930 13.50 -22.16 37.35
C PRO A 930 13.79 -23.52 37.99
N THR A 931 15.04 -23.81 38.35
CA THR A 931 15.46 -25.12 38.85
C THR A 931 15.25 -25.28 40.35
N ASP A 932 15.43 -26.50 40.83
CA ASP A 932 15.30 -26.92 42.22
C ASP A 932 16.62 -26.84 43.02
N HIS A 933 17.70 -26.33 42.42
CA HIS A 933 18.99 -26.16 43.06
C HIS A 933 19.56 -24.75 42.82
N GLU A 934 20.52 -24.35 43.64
CA GLU A 934 21.23 -23.09 43.42
C GLU A 934 22.09 -23.16 42.16
N ILE A 935 22.08 -22.08 41.36
CA ILE A 935 22.96 -21.93 40.20
C ILE A 935 23.89 -20.75 40.45
N THR A 936 25.20 -21.00 40.34
CA THR A 936 26.23 -19.96 40.25
C THR A 936 26.85 -19.98 38.86
N LYS A 937 26.76 -18.87 38.13
CA LYS A 937 27.18 -18.80 36.72
C LYS A 937 27.79 -17.44 36.37
N ASN A 938 28.82 -17.46 35.52
CA ASN A 938 29.30 -16.25 34.84
C ASN A 938 28.38 -15.97 33.65
N VAL A 939 27.66 -14.86 33.69
CA VAL A 939 26.73 -14.45 32.64
C VAL A 939 27.40 -13.47 31.68
N LYS A 940 27.02 -13.53 30.40
CA LYS A 940 27.40 -12.57 29.37
C LYS A 940 26.17 -11.75 29.00
N VAL A 941 26.23 -10.44 29.19
CA VAL A 941 25.07 -9.56 29.04
C VAL A 941 25.37 -8.52 27.95
N PRO A 942 24.64 -8.53 26.82
CA PRO A 942 24.87 -7.59 25.73
C PRO A 942 24.29 -6.21 26.08
N LEU A 943 25.14 -5.22 26.28
CA LEU A 943 24.75 -3.86 26.70
C LEU A 943 24.77 -2.85 25.55
N TYR A 944 25.02 -3.26 24.31
CA TYR A 944 25.06 -2.36 23.16
C TYR A 944 23.84 -1.42 23.08
N TYR A 945 22.63 -1.98 23.17
CA TYR A 945 21.37 -1.22 23.07
C TYR A 945 21.02 -0.38 24.31
N THR A 946 21.80 -0.48 25.40
CA THR A 946 21.70 0.45 26.54
C THR A 946 22.40 1.79 26.24
N GLY A 947 23.24 1.84 25.20
CA GLY A 947 24.11 2.98 24.91
C GLY A 947 25.25 3.18 25.93
N ILE A 948 25.44 2.26 26.89
CA ILE A 948 26.56 2.30 27.83
C ILE A 948 27.86 2.01 27.08
N LYS A 949 28.88 2.83 27.30
CA LYS A 949 30.21 2.72 26.69
C LYS A 949 31.26 2.44 27.76
N GLN A 950 32.21 1.57 27.42
CA GLN A 950 33.41 1.22 28.19
C GLN A 950 33.18 0.55 29.55
N THR A 951 32.42 1.16 30.46
CA THR A 951 32.20 0.65 31.83
C THR A 951 30.74 0.84 32.24
N ALA A 952 30.13 -0.25 32.73
CA ALA A 952 28.80 -0.23 33.34
C ALA A 952 28.91 -0.24 34.87
N VAL A 953 28.02 0.51 35.53
CA VAL A 953 27.79 0.43 36.97
C VAL A 953 26.57 -0.47 37.20
N LEU A 954 26.77 -1.54 37.96
CA LEU A 954 25.77 -2.54 38.31
C LEU A 954 25.33 -2.35 39.76
N THR A 955 24.06 -2.07 39.99
CA THR A 955 23.45 -2.06 41.33
C THR A 955 22.55 -3.27 41.49
N GLY A 956 22.92 -4.21 42.36
CA GLY A 956 22.14 -5.40 42.65
C GLY A 956 20.93 -5.13 43.55
N LYS A 957 20.03 -6.11 43.67
CA LYS A 957 18.84 -6.03 44.55
C LYS A 957 19.14 -5.74 46.03
N ASP A 958 20.36 -6.06 46.48
CA ASP A 958 20.84 -5.82 47.84
C ASP A 958 21.45 -4.42 48.02
N GLY A 959 21.42 -3.59 46.98
CA GLY A 959 22.01 -2.25 46.95
C GLY A 959 23.51 -2.24 46.74
N LYS A 960 24.18 -3.39 46.60
CA LYS A 960 25.62 -3.42 46.31
C LYS A 960 25.88 -2.91 44.91
N VAL A 961 26.90 -2.07 44.81
CA VAL A 961 27.35 -1.46 43.55
C VAL A 961 28.66 -2.11 43.13
N SER A 962 28.78 -2.44 41.85
CA SER A 962 30.01 -2.93 41.24
C SER A 962 30.21 -2.30 39.86
N GLU A 963 31.47 -2.18 39.44
CA GLU A 963 31.82 -1.69 38.10
C GLU A 963 32.28 -2.86 37.24
N VAL A 964 31.81 -2.91 35.99
CA VAL A 964 32.18 -3.94 35.02
C VAL A 964 32.62 -3.27 33.73
N SER A 965 33.88 -3.48 33.35
CA SER A 965 34.39 -3.08 32.04
C SER A 965 33.79 -3.94 30.95
N LEU A 966 33.39 -3.31 29.83
CA LEU A 966 32.74 -3.98 28.72
C LEU A 966 33.78 -4.60 27.77
N LYS A 967 33.65 -5.90 27.52
CA LYS A 967 34.40 -6.57 26.45
C LYS A 967 33.89 -6.12 25.10
N GLU A 968 34.81 -5.89 24.18
CA GLU A 968 34.52 -5.41 22.82
C GLU A 968 33.64 -4.14 22.81
N GLY A 969 33.70 -3.36 23.90
CA GLY A 969 32.92 -2.14 24.08
C GLY A 969 31.44 -2.33 24.41
N ALA A 970 30.91 -3.56 24.44
CA ALA A 970 29.46 -3.79 24.51
C ALA A 970 29.00 -4.95 25.42
N VAL A 971 29.88 -5.85 25.87
CA VAL A 971 29.46 -7.03 26.65
C VAL A 971 29.96 -6.97 28.09
N ALA A 972 29.03 -6.99 29.05
CA ALA A 972 29.36 -7.13 30.46
C ALA A 972 29.46 -8.61 30.85
N GLU A 973 30.49 -8.97 31.60
CA GLU A 973 30.66 -10.31 32.18
C GLU A 973 30.81 -10.23 33.70
N PHE A 974 29.97 -10.96 34.42
CA PHE A 974 30.03 -11.03 35.89
C PHE A 974 29.40 -12.32 36.40
N GLN A 975 29.76 -12.70 37.63
CA GLN A 975 29.22 -13.87 38.30
C GLN A 975 27.88 -13.54 38.97
N MET A 976 26.93 -14.45 38.84
CA MET A 976 25.62 -14.38 39.50
C MET A 976 25.36 -15.70 40.23
N THR A 977 24.77 -15.61 41.43
CA THR A 977 24.28 -16.75 42.20
C THR A 977 22.80 -16.55 42.49
N LEU A 978 21.98 -17.56 42.17
CA LEU A 978 20.53 -17.56 42.41
C LEU A 978 20.10 -18.86 43.11
N PRO A 979 19.36 -18.77 44.23
CA PRO A 979 18.83 -19.96 44.89
C PRO A 979 17.78 -20.66 44.02
N ALA A 980 17.47 -21.91 44.36
CA ALA A 980 16.39 -22.69 43.73
C ALA A 980 15.07 -21.92 43.71
N GLY A 981 14.40 -21.85 42.55
CA GLY A 981 13.15 -21.11 42.38
C GLY A 981 13.25 -19.58 42.57
N GLY A 982 14.46 -19.04 42.78
CA GLY A 982 14.67 -17.65 43.14
C GLY A 982 14.76 -16.69 41.96
N PHE A 983 14.77 -15.40 42.27
CA PHE A 983 14.97 -14.33 41.30
C PHE A 983 15.89 -13.22 41.85
N SER A 984 16.45 -12.44 40.92
CA SER A 984 17.22 -11.21 41.21
C SER A 984 17.10 -10.22 40.06
N TRP A 985 17.58 -9.00 40.30
CA TRP A 985 17.70 -7.96 39.29
C TRP A 985 18.96 -7.12 39.52
N TYR A 986 19.45 -6.50 38.44
CA TYR A 986 20.59 -5.60 38.43
C TYR A 986 20.25 -4.36 37.60
N LEU A 987 20.34 -3.18 38.22
CA LEU A 987 20.22 -1.90 37.52
C LEU A 987 21.56 -1.54 36.88
N LEU A 988 21.51 -1.07 35.64
CA LEU A 988 22.68 -0.78 34.82
C LEU A 988 22.72 0.71 34.47
N ARG A 989 23.86 1.35 34.74
CA ARG A 989 24.11 2.75 34.43
C ARG A 989 25.44 2.93 33.72
N GLN A 990 25.54 4.02 32.97
CA GLN A 990 26.82 4.53 32.49
C GLN A 990 27.65 4.98 33.70
N LYS A 991 28.96 4.68 33.71
CA LYS A 991 29.88 5.30 34.67
C LYS A 991 30.06 6.77 34.29
N ASP A 992 29.81 7.66 35.25
CA ASP A 992 29.97 9.11 35.13
C ASP A 992 31.40 9.54 34.77
#